data_AF-A0A2W4IY68-F1
#
_entry.id   AF-A0A2W4IY68-F1
#
_cell.length_a   1.000
_cell.length_b   1.000
_cell.length_c   1.000
_cell.angle_alpha   90.00
_cell.angle_beta   90.00
_cell.angle_gamma   90.00
#
_symmetry.space_group_name_H-M   'P 1'
#
loop_
_entity.id
_entity.type
_entity.pdbx_description
1 polymer ?
#
loop_
_entity_poly.entity_id
_entity_poly.type
_entity_poly.pdbx_seq_one_letter_code
_entity_poly.pdbx_strand_id
1 'polypeptide(L)'
;MIPPLGFSFSGVHAGIKSYRPDLALVFSEAPCAAAGCFTRNLARAAAVQDAAVRLPASGIRAVVVNSGNANALTGAAGHEAVRRIVAATAQTLRVPASAVLTASTGVIGVPLPTAKIEAALPALARGLGPDPLPAARAILTTDTRVKTSSAELRIGGKTVRLLAIAKGAGMIAPSLATTIAVICTDAAIAPPLLQKALSRAMESTFHALTVDGDMSTNDSVFALASGLARNPPIVDEGEDFESFAEALRVVCRDLVRQIARDGEGATKLVEFRVAGVESDALARELARACAGSPLVKAALFGCDPNWGRILASIGARAASLGARLDPAAAEVRIQGEVVYRQGLVEFDREAVRARLREPEVKVEVELGSGAGSAEAWGCDLSYDYVRINADLAASLTQTPSGGIARIEKLERHTAGFKVSLLLQALGYIRRFAGMRCVVYVGGAAIRHGPPLSVVAEDLLLLRSVGLFPIVVHGIADGGRGESFLEVHRSLVDLLGREDGKAIGIFGEDGALFRGAGEDFTVNRDFLTLLVERGYIPVVAPVGIGEDGTGRALDPDRVAAEVALAVGAPKLVFLSDVPGIRVGGELRSELEAADADELLRSGAVEGGMAKKLRAILRALKGGVRQAHVIDGRPPHGIIAELFTDKGIGTLVKAGGGT
;
A
#
# COMPACT_ATOMS: atom_id res chain seq x y z
N MET A 1 1.13 -20.08 8.03
CA MET A 1 0.04 -20.81 7.34
C MET A 1 0.52 -22.23 7.10
N ILE A 2 -0.28 -23.24 7.44
CA ILE A 2 0.06 -24.65 7.18
C ILE A 2 -0.51 -25.00 5.80
N PRO A 3 0.30 -25.45 4.83
CA PRO A 3 -0.21 -25.82 3.52
C PRO A 3 -1.11 -27.06 3.61
N PRO A 4 -2.18 -27.17 2.80
CA PRO A 4 -2.94 -28.40 2.67
C PRO A 4 -2.04 -29.52 2.16
N LEU A 5 -2.30 -30.74 2.61
CA LEU A 5 -1.49 -31.91 2.27
C LEU A 5 -1.33 -32.09 0.76
N GLY A 6 -0.09 -32.31 0.33
CA GLY A 6 0.32 -32.53 -1.06
C GLY A 6 0.52 -31.28 -1.91
N PHE A 7 0.31 -30.07 -1.37
CA PHE A 7 0.55 -28.84 -2.11
C PHE A 7 1.93 -28.24 -1.87
N SER A 8 2.53 -27.72 -2.94
CA SER A 8 3.76 -26.96 -2.94
C SER A 8 3.66 -25.76 -3.89
N PHE A 9 4.49 -24.75 -3.64
CA PHE A 9 4.41 -23.44 -4.26
C PHE A 9 5.81 -22.97 -4.66
N SER A 10 5.88 -22.24 -5.76
CA SER A 10 7.13 -21.61 -6.21
C SER A 10 6.84 -20.31 -6.95
N GLY A 11 7.78 -19.38 -6.92
CA GLY A 11 7.71 -18.13 -7.66
C GLY A 11 9.10 -17.65 -8.02
N VAL A 12 9.33 -17.37 -9.30
CA VAL A 12 10.62 -16.93 -9.84
C VAL A 12 10.46 -15.73 -10.76
N HIS A 13 11.59 -15.13 -11.12
CA HIS A 13 11.68 -14.11 -12.15
C HIS A 13 12.08 -14.76 -13.48
N ALA A 14 11.13 -14.86 -14.39
CA ALA A 14 11.30 -15.31 -15.77
C ALA A 14 11.68 -14.16 -16.73
N GLY A 15 11.56 -12.89 -16.31
CA GLY A 15 11.95 -11.74 -17.13
C GLY A 15 10.85 -11.25 -18.08
N ILE A 16 9.59 -11.49 -17.73
CA ILE A 16 8.38 -10.89 -18.34
C ILE A 16 8.27 -9.44 -17.84
N LYS A 17 8.38 -9.26 -16.52
CA LYS A 17 8.62 -7.96 -15.86
C LYS A 17 10.13 -7.71 -15.81
N SER A 18 10.54 -6.50 -15.49
CA SER A 18 11.96 -6.09 -15.49
C SER A 18 12.75 -6.49 -14.25
N TYR A 19 12.16 -6.44 -13.05
CA TYR A 19 12.90 -6.64 -11.79
C TYR A 19 12.16 -7.45 -10.71
N ARG A 20 10.87 -7.76 -10.91
CA ARG A 20 10.04 -8.46 -9.92
C ARG A 20 9.76 -9.91 -10.36
N PRO A 21 9.63 -10.88 -9.42
CA PRO A 21 9.12 -12.20 -9.75
C PRO A 21 7.81 -12.13 -10.52
N ASP A 22 7.66 -12.98 -11.52
CA ASP A 22 6.63 -12.85 -12.55
C ASP A 22 6.11 -14.18 -13.10
N LEU A 23 6.59 -15.30 -12.56
CA LEU A 23 6.12 -16.64 -12.88
C LEU A 23 5.95 -17.45 -11.59
N ALA A 24 4.73 -17.92 -11.37
CA ALA A 24 4.32 -18.70 -10.21
C ALA A 24 3.89 -20.11 -10.60
N LEU A 25 4.09 -21.07 -9.71
CA LEU A 25 3.60 -22.43 -9.81
C LEU A 25 2.94 -22.85 -8.49
N VAL A 26 1.71 -23.35 -8.61
CA VAL A 26 1.03 -24.11 -7.56
C VAL A 26 0.95 -25.56 -8.02
N PHE A 27 1.48 -26.50 -7.24
CA PHE A 27 1.59 -27.90 -7.62
C PHE A 27 1.05 -28.83 -6.54
N SER A 28 0.29 -29.85 -6.96
CA SER A 28 -0.15 -30.96 -6.11
C SER A 28 0.58 -32.25 -6.47
N GLU A 29 1.07 -32.95 -5.46
CA GLU A 29 1.66 -34.29 -5.58
C GLU A 29 0.61 -35.36 -5.96
N ALA A 30 -0.66 -35.12 -5.62
CA ALA A 30 -1.77 -35.99 -5.95
C ALA A 30 -2.66 -35.39 -7.07
N PRO A 31 -3.34 -36.23 -7.87
CA PRO A 31 -4.36 -35.76 -8.81
C PRO A 31 -5.52 -35.09 -8.07
N CYS A 32 -5.83 -33.83 -8.37
CA CYS A 32 -6.88 -33.08 -7.69
C CYS A 32 -8.24 -33.22 -8.36
N ALA A 33 -9.31 -33.14 -7.57
CA ALA A 33 -10.57 -32.57 -8.06
C ALA A 33 -10.37 -31.07 -8.24
N ALA A 34 -10.86 -30.53 -9.36
CA ALA A 34 -10.63 -29.14 -9.74
C ALA A 34 -11.91 -28.47 -10.21
N ALA A 35 -12.05 -27.21 -9.82
CA ALA A 35 -13.14 -26.32 -10.22
C ALA A 35 -12.59 -24.95 -10.64
N GLY A 36 -13.38 -24.22 -11.41
CA GLY A 36 -13.01 -22.90 -11.89
C GLY A 36 -14.20 -21.95 -12.05
N CYS A 37 -13.96 -20.67 -11.81
CA CYS A 37 -14.88 -19.60 -12.18
C CYS A 37 -14.09 -18.53 -12.95
N PHE A 38 -14.63 -18.10 -14.10
CA PHE A 38 -13.90 -17.32 -15.09
C PHE A 38 -14.65 -16.06 -15.52
N THR A 39 -13.90 -15.06 -16.01
CA THR A 39 -14.49 -13.82 -16.52
C THR A 39 -15.62 -14.07 -17.53
N ARG A 40 -16.66 -13.23 -17.47
CA ARG A 40 -17.74 -13.21 -18.48
C ARG A 40 -17.46 -12.26 -19.63
N ASN A 41 -16.37 -11.49 -19.58
CA ASN A 41 -15.93 -10.63 -20.68
C ASN A 41 -15.85 -11.43 -21.98
N LEU A 42 -16.23 -10.83 -23.11
CA LEU A 42 -16.20 -11.50 -24.41
C LEU A 42 -14.79 -11.53 -25.02
N ALA A 43 -13.91 -10.63 -24.61
CA ALA A 43 -12.50 -10.56 -25.01
C ALA A 43 -11.60 -11.50 -24.19
N ARG A 44 -12.09 -12.69 -23.82
CA ARG A 44 -11.40 -13.62 -22.92
C ARG A 44 -9.98 -13.95 -23.39
N ALA A 45 -9.02 -13.92 -22.47
CA ALA A 45 -7.65 -14.32 -22.75
C ALA A 45 -7.56 -15.81 -23.13
N ALA A 46 -6.54 -16.19 -23.90
CA ALA A 46 -6.36 -17.57 -24.35
C ALA A 46 -6.28 -18.57 -23.18
N ALA A 47 -5.64 -18.19 -22.07
CA ALA A 47 -5.54 -19.02 -20.87
C ALA A 47 -6.92 -19.29 -20.23
N VAL A 48 -7.81 -18.29 -20.23
CA VAL A 48 -9.19 -18.43 -19.72
C VAL A 48 -9.99 -19.38 -20.61
N GLN A 49 -9.86 -19.24 -21.94
CA GLN A 49 -10.56 -20.10 -22.89
C GLN A 49 -10.14 -21.57 -22.77
N ASP A 50 -8.85 -21.84 -22.56
CA ASP A 50 -8.34 -23.20 -22.31
C ASP A 50 -8.86 -23.78 -21.00
N ALA A 51 -8.76 -23.04 -19.90
CA ALA A 51 -9.14 -23.55 -18.59
C ALA A 51 -10.66 -23.76 -18.44
N ALA A 52 -11.47 -22.85 -19.01
CA ALA A 52 -12.93 -22.88 -18.85
C ALA A 52 -13.60 -24.10 -19.47
N VAL A 53 -13.08 -24.62 -20.59
CA VAL A 53 -13.65 -25.82 -21.24
C VAL A 53 -13.21 -27.12 -20.57
N ARG A 54 -12.17 -27.06 -19.73
CA ARG A 54 -11.59 -28.22 -19.04
C ARG A 54 -12.12 -28.40 -17.63
N LEU A 55 -12.74 -27.38 -17.03
CA LEU A 55 -13.20 -27.41 -15.65
C LEU A 55 -14.74 -27.41 -15.56
N PRO A 56 -15.33 -28.15 -14.59
CA PRO A 56 -14.66 -28.95 -13.55
C PRO A 56 -14.06 -30.26 -14.06
N ALA A 57 -13.01 -30.75 -13.40
CA ALA A 57 -12.33 -32.00 -13.78
C ALA A 57 -11.66 -32.71 -12.60
N SER A 58 -11.29 -33.97 -12.82
CA SER A 58 -10.33 -34.71 -12.02
C SER A 58 -8.97 -34.76 -12.70
N GLY A 59 -7.88 -34.86 -11.92
CA GLY A 59 -6.55 -35.13 -12.47
C GLY A 59 -5.68 -33.89 -12.67
N ILE A 60 -6.17 -32.69 -12.36
CA ILE A 60 -5.37 -31.46 -12.38
C ILE A 60 -4.32 -31.54 -11.27
N ARG A 61 -3.10 -31.10 -11.57
CA ARG A 61 -1.97 -31.10 -10.63
C ARG A 61 -1.21 -29.79 -10.58
N ALA A 62 -1.32 -28.93 -11.59
CA ALA A 62 -0.57 -27.69 -11.63
C ALA A 62 -1.39 -26.50 -12.15
N VAL A 63 -1.18 -25.33 -11.55
CA VAL A 63 -1.59 -24.04 -12.11
C VAL A 63 -0.34 -23.18 -12.24
N VAL A 64 0.01 -22.81 -13.48
CA VAL A 64 1.11 -21.90 -13.79
C VAL A 64 0.54 -20.51 -14.04
N VAL A 65 1.03 -19.52 -13.30
CA VAL A 65 0.53 -18.15 -13.41
C VAL A 65 1.67 -17.21 -13.79
N ASN A 66 1.52 -16.49 -14.91
CA ASN A 66 2.46 -15.43 -15.28
C ASN A 66 1.86 -14.04 -14.99
N SER A 67 2.70 -13.09 -14.59
CA SER A 67 2.32 -11.69 -14.40
C SER A 67 3.16 -10.74 -15.25
N GLY A 68 2.60 -9.57 -15.56
CA GLY A 68 3.20 -8.57 -16.45
C GLY A 68 2.63 -8.60 -17.88
N ASN A 69 2.14 -9.74 -18.36
CA ASN A 69 1.51 -9.87 -19.68
C ASN A 69 0.24 -10.72 -19.58
N ALA A 70 -0.89 -10.19 -20.04
CA ALA A 70 -2.19 -10.84 -19.93
C ALA A 70 -2.43 -11.95 -20.96
N ASN A 71 -1.65 -12.02 -22.05
CA ASN A 71 -1.92 -12.91 -23.17
C ASN A 71 -3.39 -12.85 -23.64
N ALA A 72 -3.94 -11.64 -23.65
CA ALA A 72 -5.30 -11.33 -24.06
C ALA A 72 -5.27 -10.60 -25.39
N LEU A 73 -6.22 -10.92 -26.27
CA LEU A 73 -6.33 -10.32 -27.61
C LEU A 73 -5.05 -10.46 -28.47
N THR A 74 -4.35 -11.59 -28.34
CA THR A 74 -3.11 -11.91 -29.08
C THR A 74 -3.32 -12.92 -30.22
N GLY A 75 -4.57 -13.26 -30.55
CA GLY A 75 -4.93 -14.14 -31.67
C GLY A 75 -4.42 -15.58 -31.52
N ALA A 76 -4.05 -16.20 -32.65
CA ALA A 76 -3.56 -17.58 -32.68
C ALA A 76 -2.27 -17.78 -31.87
N ALA A 77 -1.40 -16.77 -31.85
CA ALA A 77 -0.15 -16.79 -31.08
C ALA A 77 -0.40 -16.95 -29.58
N GLY A 78 -1.48 -16.36 -29.04
CA GLY A 78 -1.83 -16.51 -27.64
C GLY A 78 -2.24 -17.93 -27.25
N HIS A 79 -2.97 -18.61 -28.12
CA HIS A 79 -3.36 -20.02 -27.92
C HIS A 79 -2.16 -20.96 -28.05
N GLU A 80 -1.25 -20.66 -28.98
CA GLU A 80 0.00 -21.41 -29.12
C GLU A 80 0.89 -21.26 -27.89
N ALA A 81 1.01 -20.04 -27.35
CA ALA A 81 1.73 -19.77 -26.12
C ALA A 81 1.19 -20.63 -24.95
N VAL A 82 -0.13 -20.71 -24.78
CA VAL A 82 -0.75 -21.58 -23.76
C VAL A 82 -0.37 -23.05 -23.96
N ARG A 83 -0.51 -23.58 -25.19
CA ARG A 83 -0.15 -24.98 -25.50
C ARG A 83 1.31 -25.29 -25.18
N ARG A 84 2.22 -24.38 -25.54
CA ARG A 84 3.66 -24.52 -25.28
C ARG A 84 3.99 -24.51 -23.80
N ILE A 85 3.42 -23.57 -23.04
CA ILE A 85 3.62 -23.49 -21.58
C ILE A 85 3.08 -24.75 -20.91
N VAL A 86 1.89 -25.21 -21.29
CA VAL A 86 1.30 -26.46 -20.77
C VAL A 86 2.22 -27.65 -21.04
N ALA A 87 2.68 -27.84 -22.28
CA ALA A 87 3.54 -28.95 -22.65
C ALA A 87 4.89 -28.92 -21.91
N ALA A 88 5.56 -27.77 -21.87
CA ALA A 88 6.85 -27.61 -21.21
C ALA A 88 6.74 -27.80 -19.68
N THR A 89 5.67 -27.30 -19.06
CA THR A 89 5.41 -27.49 -17.63
C THR A 89 5.14 -28.96 -17.33
N ALA A 90 4.30 -29.62 -18.14
CA ALA A 90 3.97 -31.02 -18.00
C ALA A 90 5.22 -31.91 -18.08
N GLN A 91 6.11 -31.64 -19.04
CA GLN A 91 7.39 -32.33 -19.17
C GLN A 91 8.29 -32.08 -17.95
N THR A 92 8.40 -30.83 -17.49
CA THR A 92 9.23 -30.46 -16.34
C THR A 92 8.78 -31.14 -15.05
N LEU A 93 7.46 -31.21 -14.82
CA LEU A 93 6.86 -31.81 -13.63
C LEU A 93 6.60 -33.33 -13.77
N ARG A 94 6.84 -33.90 -14.96
CA ARG A 94 6.55 -35.31 -15.30
C ARG A 94 5.10 -35.69 -15.04
N VAL A 95 4.18 -34.84 -15.49
CA VAL A 95 2.73 -35.06 -15.42
C VAL A 95 2.11 -34.98 -16.82
N PRO A 96 0.90 -35.53 -17.04
CA PRO A 96 0.19 -35.34 -18.30
C PRO A 96 -0.09 -33.85 -18.57
N ALA A 97 -0.09 -33.44 -19.84
CA ALA A 97 -0.46 -32.07 -20.23
C ALA A 97 -1.87 -31.68 -19.76
N SER A 98 -2.80 -32.63 -19.75
CA SER A 98 -4.16 -32.45 -19.22
C SER A 98 -4.20 -32.12 -17.72
N ALA A 99 -3.11 -32.31 -16.98
CA ALA A 99 -3.01 -31.98 -15.56
C ALA A 99 -2.56 -30.53 -15.29
N VAL A 100 -2.19 -29.76 -16.32
CA VAL A 100 -1.64 -28.39 -16.16
C VAL A 100 -2.65 -27.35 -16.66
N LEU A 101 -2.97 -26.37 -15.83
CA LEU A 101 -3.73 -25.17 -16.17
C LEU A 101 -2.79 -23.96 -16.20
N THR A 102 -3.19 -22.92 -16.93
CA THR A 102 -2.45 -21.65 -17.00
C THR A 102 -3.34 -20.46 -16.66
N ALA A 103 -2.74 -19.40 -16.14
CA ALA A 103 -3.37 -18.09 -16.03
C ALA A 103 -2.36 -16.98 -16.31
N SER A 104 -2.83 -15.85 -16.83
CA SER A 104 -1.99 -14.74 -17.26
C SER A 104 -2.60 -13.42 -16.80
N THR A 105 -1.78 -12.44 -16.45
CA THR A 105 -2.25 -11.10 -16.08
C THR A 105 -1.22 -10.02 -16.39
N GLY A 106 -1.69 -8.84 -16.77
CA GLY A 106 -0.83 -7.70 -17.13
C GLY A 106 -1.32 -7.01 -18.39
N VAL A 107 -0.39 -6.60 -19.25
CA VAL A 107 -0.73 -5.82 -20.45
C VAL A 107 -1.46 -6.68 -21.49
N ILE A 108 -2.52 -6.12 -22.09
CA ILE A 108 -3.36 -6.71 -23.14
C ILE A 108 -2.76 -6.39 -24.53
N GLY A 109 -2.94 -7.29 -25.51
CA GLY A 109 -2.53 -7.05 -26.91
C GLY A 109 -1.04 -7.22 -27.19
N VAL A 110 -0.26 -7.72 -26.24
CA VAL A 110 1.18 -7.96 -26.39
C VAL A 110 1.47 -9.46 -26.41
N PRO A 111 2.12 -10.00 -27.45
CA PRO A 111 2.49 -11.42 -27.50
C PRO A 111 3.28 -11.87 -26.26
N LEU A 112 2.93 -13.02 -25.70
CA LEU A 112 3.57 -13.55 -24.50
C LEU A 112 4.99 -14.06 -24.84
N PRO A 113 6.06 -13.65 -24.11
CA PRO A 113 7.43 -14.10 -24.36
C PRO A 113 7.64 -15.54 -23.86
N THR A 114 7.03 -16.51 -24.54
CA THR A 114 6.92 -17.90 -24.10
C THR A 114 8.26 -18.58 -23.85
N ALA A 115 9.28 -18.27 -24.66
CA ALA A 115 10.63 -18.81 -24.49
C ALA A 115 11.25 -18.48 -23.12
N LYS A 116 10.95 -17.30 -22.56
CA LYS A 116 11.39 -16.90 -21.23
C LYS A 116 10.74 -17.74 -20.13
N ILE A 117 9.45 -18.04 -20.28
CA ILE A 117 8.71 -18.91 -19.36
C ILE A 117 9.30 -20.32 -19.41
N GLU A 118 9.45 -20.89 -20.61
CA GLU A 118 10.03 -22.22 -20.82
C GLU A 118 11.41 -22.36 -20.18
N ALA A 119 12.29 -21.36 -20.37
CA ALA A 119 13.62 -21.34 -19.77
C ALA A 119 13.61 -21.25 -18.23
N ALA A 120 12.59 -20.64 -17.64
CA ALA A 120 12.46 -20.48 -16.19
C ALA A 120 11.85 -21.72 -15.49
N LEU A 121 11.14 -22.60 -16.23
CA LEU A 121 10.43 -23.75 -15.65
C LEU A 121 11.32 -24.69 -14.81
N PRO A 122 12.56 -25.03 -15.20
CA PRO A 122 13.41 -25.88 -14.37
C PRO A 122 13.74 -25.25 -13.00
N ALA A 123 13.98 -23.93 -12.97
CA ALA A 123 14.22 -23.21 -11.71
C ALA A 123 12.94 -23.11 -10.88
N LEU A 124 11.81 -22.83 -11.53
CA LEU A 124 10.50 -22.79 -10.89
C LEU A 124 10.15 -24.12 -10.21
N ALA A 125 10.36 -25.25 -10.89
CA ALA A 125 10.11 -26.58 -10.34
C ALA A 125 11.04 -26.93 -9.17
N ARG A 126 12.34 -26.58 -9.24
CA ARG A 126 13.28 -26.77 -8.12
C ARG A 126 12.93 -25.93 -6.89
N GLY A 127 12.25 -24.79 -7.08
CA GLY A 127 11.83 -23.90 -6.00
C GLY A 127 10.53 -24.31 -5.30
N LEU A 128 9.92 -25.44 -5.67
CA LEU A 128 8.71 -25.91 -5.02
C LEU A 128 8.94 -26.20 -3.53
N GLY A 129 8.17 -25.53 -2.68
CA GLY A 129 8.20 -25.69 -1.23
C GLY A 129 6.85 -25.44 -0.57
N PRO A 130 6.75 -25.61 0.75
CA PRO A 130 5.49 -25.47 1.49
C PRO A 130 5.01 -24.02 1.66
N ASP A 131 5.89 -23.03 1.48
CA ASP A 131 5.56 -21.61 1.65
C ASP A 131 4.83 -21.06 0.42
N PRO A 132 3.59 -20.54 0.53
CA PRO A 132 2.85 -19.97 -0.58
C PRO A 132 3.35 -18.58 -1.02
N LEU A 133 4.13 -17.89 -0.19
CA LEU A 133 4.47 -16.49 -0.43
C LEU A 133 5.31 -16.23 -1.70
N PRO A 134 6.25 -17.09 -2.12
CA PRO A 134 6.94 -16.94 -3.40
C PRO A 134 5.98 -16.90 -4.59
N ALA A 135 5.03 -17.85 -4.65
CA ALA A 135 4.01 -17.88 -5.69
C ALA A 135 3.10 -16.64 -5.61
N ALA A 136 2.65 -16.28 -4.40
CA ALA A 136 1.79 -15.12 -4.20
C ALA A 136 2.45 -13.80 -4.59
N ARG A 137 3.77 -13.63 -4.37
CA ARG A 137 4.54 -12.46 -4.85
C ARG A 137 4.68 -12.44 -6.37
N ALA A 138 4.85 -13.60 -6.99
CA ALA A 138 5.10 -13.69 -8.43
C ALA A 138 3.85 -13.40 -9.29
N ILE A 139 2.64 -13.56 -8.75
CA ILE A 139 1.39 -13.23 -9.47
C ILE A 139 1.00 -11.74 -9.41
N LEU A 140 1.67 -10.93 -8.58
CA LEU A 140 1.34 -9.51 -8.38
C LEU A 140 1.65 -8.65 -9.60
N THR A 141 0.87 -7.58 -9.76
CA THR A 141 1.03 -6.55 -10.79
C THR A 141 1.12 -5.15 -10.18
N THR A 142 0.00 -4.43 -10.15
CA THR A 142 -0.18 -3.13 -9.50
C THR A 142 -0.49 -3.25 -8.01
N ASP A 143 -0.75 -4.46 -7.54
CA ASP A 143 -0.88 -4.81 -6.13
C ASP A 143 0.29 -4.26 -5.30
N THR A 144 -0.01 -3.69 -4.13
CA THR A 144 1.01 -3.22 -3.19
C THR A 144 1.34 -4.26 -2.13
N ARG A 145 0.46 -5.26 -1.95
CA ARG A 145 0.59 -6.32 -0.93
C ARG A 145 0.23 -7.69 -1.48
N VAL A 146 0.86 -8.70 -0.89
CA VAL A 146 0.51 -10.11 -1.08
C VAL A 146 -0.84 -10.40 -0.42
N LYS A 147 -1.69 -11.20 -1.07
CA LYS A 147 -3.03 -11.56 -0.58
C LYS A 147 -3.13 -13.06 -0.38
N THR A 148 -3.39 -13.48 0.86
CA THR A 148 -3.48 -14.88 1.24
C THR A 148 -4.56 -15.09 2.29
N SER A 149 -5.22 -16.24 2.25
CA SER A 149 -6.19 -16.63 3.28
C SER A 149 -6.12 -18.14 3.52
N SER A 150 -6.48 -18.59 4.72
CA SER A 150 -6.49 -20.02 5.06
C SER A 150 -7.57 -20.32 6.09
N ALA A 151 -8.10 -21.54 6.06
CA ALA A 151 -9.04 -22.05 7.04
C ALA A 151 -8.72 -23.51 7.38
N GLU A 152 -9.11 -23.94 8.57
CA GLU A 152 -9.06 -25.33 9.01
C GLU A 152 -10.44 -25.73 9.55
N LEU A 153 -10.91 -26.92 9.19
CA LEU A 153 -12.20 -27.44 9.64
C LEU A 153 -12.13 -28.96 9.81
N ARG A 154 -13.15 -29.54 10.44
CA ARG A 154 -13.30 -31.00 10.58
C ARG A 154 -14.40 -31.49 9.65
N ILE A 155 -14.08 -32.48 8.82
CA ILE A 155 -15.02 -33.15 7.90
C ILE A 155 -14.90 -34.65 8.14
N GLY A 156 -16.00 -35.34 8.46
CA GLY A 156 -15.98 -36.76 8.82
C GLY A 156 -14.89 -37.13 9.85
N GLY A 157 -14.67 -36.26 10.84
CA GLY A 157 -13.67 -36.46 11.89
C GLY A 157 -12.19 -36.25 11.49
N LYS A 158 -11.90 -35.85 10.25
CA LYS A 158 -10.56 -35.51 9.77
C LYS A 158 -10.36 -34.01 9.68
N THR A 159 -9.15 -33.56 9.97
CA THR A 159 -8.75 -32.17 9.75
C THR A 159 -8.56 -31.92 8.26
N VAL A 160 -9.30 -30.96 7.73
CA VAL A 160 -9.22 -30.46 6.35
C VAL A 160 -8.71 -29.03 6.39
N ARG A 161 -7.86 -28.66 5.43
CA ARG A 161 -7.26 -27.34 5.31
C ARG A 161 -7.59 -26.71 3.98
N LEU A 162 -7.77 -25.38 4.00
CA LEU A 162 -7.85 -24.53 2.83
C LEU A 162 -6.74 -23.48 2.90
N LEU A 163 -6.12 -23.21 1.77
CA LEU A 163 -5.14 -22.15 1.61
C LEU A 163 -5.34 -21.52 0.24
N ALA A 164 -5.36 -20.19 0.19
CA ALA A 164 -5.54 -19.46 -1.04
C ALA A 164 -4.51 -18.35 -1.19
N ILE A 165 -4.08 -18.16 -2.43
CA ILE A 165 -3.31 -16.98 -2.86
C ILE A 165 -4.13 -16.23 -3.89
N ALA A 166 -4.08 -14.90 -3.88
CA ALA A 166 -4.77 -14.08 -4.87
C ALA A 166 -3.97 -12.84 -5.27
N LYS A 167 -4.38 -12.26 -6.39
CA LYS A 167 -3.96 -10.93 -6.86
C LYS A 167 -5.15 -10.18 -7.45
N GLY A 168 -5.03 -8.87 -7.53
CA GLY A 168 -6.05 -7.94 -8.01
C GLY A 168 -5.94 -6.63 -7.22
N ALA A 169 -5.96 -5.50 -7.94
CA ALA A 169 -5.90 -4.16 -7.36
C ALA A 169 -6.60 -3.13 -8.26
N GLY A 170 -6.57 -3.32 -9.58
CA GLY A 170 -7.32 -2.53 -10.56
C GLY A 170 -7.91 -3.42 -11.65
N MET A 171 -8.79 -2.84 -12.46
CA MET A 171 -9.71 -3.49 -13.40
C MET A 171 -10.54 -4.56 -12.68
N ILE A 172 -11.25 -4.16 -11.61
CA ILE A 172 -12.05 -5.04 -10.75
C ILE A 172 -13.54 -4.65 -10.80
N ALA A 173 -14.34 -5.48 -11.43
CA ALA A 173 -15.80 -5.41 -11.48
C ALA A 173 -16.53 -6.64 -10.92
N PRO A 174 -17.81 -6.49 -10.53
CA PRO A 174 -18.67 -7.62 -10.22
C PRO A 174 -18.77 -8.62 -11.39
N SER A 175 -19.06 -9.88 -11.06
CA SER A 175 -19.18 -10.97 -12.04
C SER A 175 -17.87 -11.42 -12.69
N LEU A 176 -16.82 -11.40 -11.85
CA LEU A 176 -15.41 -11.65 -12.12
C LEU A 176 -14.71 -10.46 -12.76
N ALA A 177 -13.73 -9.97 -11.98
CA ALA A 177 -12.85 -8.79 -11.97
C ALA A 177 -11.39 -9.23 -12.12
N THR A 178 -10.40 -8.42 -12.58
CA THR A 178 -8.94 -8.72 -12.79
C THR A 178 -8.27 -9.42 -11.61
N THR A 179 -8.63 -10.66 -11.45
CA THR A 179 -8.43 -11.43 -10.23
C THR A 179 -7.98 -12.81 -10.67
N ILE A 180 -6.80 -13.16 -10.20
CA ILE A 180 -6.36 -14.54 -10.24
C ILE A 180 -6.28 -15.01 -8.80
N ALA A 181 -7.01 -16.06 -8.48
CA ALA A 181 -6.92 -16.74 -7.20
C ALA A 181 -6.74 -18.23 -7.40
N VAL A 182 -5.86 -18.84 -6.60
CA VAL A 182 -5.67 -20.29 -6.57
C VAL A 182 -5.92 -20.74 -5.13
N ILE A 183 -6.99 -21.51 -4.96
CA ILE A 183 -7.45 -22.07 -3.68
C ILE A 183 -7.07 -23.55 -3.69
N CYS A 184 -6.35 -23.98 -2.65
CA CYS A 184 -5.89 -25.35 -2.47
C CYS A 184 -6.57 -25.92 -1.22
N THR A 185 -6.95 -27.19 -1.27
CA THR A 185 -7.47 -27.93 -0.12
C THR A 185 -7.07 -29.39 -0.18
N ASP A 186 -6.90 -30.03 0.97
CA ASP A 186 -6.68 -31.47 1.06
C ASP A 186 -7.97 -32.28 1.24
N ALA A 187 -9.13 -31.63 1.20
CA ALA A 187 -10.43 -32.31 1.24
C ALA A 187 -10.59 -33.34 0.13
N ALA A 188 -11.16 -34.50 0.46
CA ALA A 188 -11.72 -35.43 -0.50
C ALA A 188 -13.15 -34.97 -0.87
N ILE A 189 -13.31 -34.40 -2.06
CA ILE A 189 -14.58 -33.87 -2.58
C ILE A 189 -14.69 -34.15 -4.08
N ALA A 190 -15.87 -34.53 -4.55
CA ALA A 190 -16.11 -34.78 -5.96
C ALA A 190 -16.04 -33.47 -6.79
N PRO A 191 -15.50 -33.49 -8.03
CA PRO A 191 -15.38 -32.26 -8.84
C PRO A 191 -16.68 -31.46 -9.03
N PRO A 192 -17.86 -32.08 -9.26
CA PRO A 192 -19.11 -31.33 -9.37
C PRO A 192 -19.49 -30.59 -8.07
N LEU A 193 -19.23 -31.21 -6.91
CA LEU A 193 -19.52 -30.61 -5.61
C LEU A 193 -18.51 -29.49 -5.30
N LEU A 194 -17.23 -29.67 -5.64
CA LEU A 194 -16.23 -28.60 -5.52
C LEU A 194 -16.61 -27.38 -6.38
N GLN A 195 -17.08 -27.62 -7.61
CA GLN A 195 -17.59 -26.56 -8.48
C GLN A 195 -18.81 -25.87 -7.90
N LYS A 196 -19.75 -26.63 -7.33
CA LYS A 196 -20.95 -26.07 -6.69
C LYS A 196 -20.61 -25.21 -5.48
N ALA A 197 -19.72 -25.69 -4.60
CA ALA A 197 -19.23 -24.94 -3.45
C ALA A 197 -18.51 -23.65 -3.90
N LEU A 198 -17.64 -23.74 -4.92
CA LEU A 198 -16.96 -22.57 -5.46
C LEU A 198 -17.96 -21.56 -6.02
N SER A 199 -18.91 -21.97 -6.87
CA SER A 199 -19.93 -21.07 -7.43
C SER A 199 -20.73 -20.35 -6.34
N ARG A 200 -21.15 -21.05 -5.26
CA ARG A 200 -21.83 -20.43 -4.10
C ARG A 200 -20.95 -19.40 -3.40
N ALA A 201 -19.69 -19.72 -3.17
CA ALA A 201 -18.74 -18.78 -2.57
C ALA A 201 -18.57 -17.54 -3.45
N MET A 202 -18.43 -17.71 -4.77
CA MET A 202 -18.26 -16.60 -5.73
C MET A 202 -19.42 -15.61 -5.68
N GLU A 203 -20.67 -16.09 -5.62
CA GLU A 203 -21.87 -15.24 -5.64
C GLU A 203 -21.94 -14.21 -4.50
N SER A 204 -21.45 -14.58 -3.32
CA SER A 204 -21.48 -13.75 -2.11
C SER A 204 -20.14 -13.07 -1.80
N THR A 205 -19.09 -13.28 -2.62
CA THR A 205 -17.75 -12.74 -2.38
C THR A 205 -17.22 -12.00 -3.62
N PHE A 206 -16.54 -12.69 -4.54
CA PHE A 206 -15.91 -12.06 -5.71
C PHE A 206 -16.93 -11.38 -6.63
N HIS A 207 -18.17 -11.89 -6.72
CA HIS A 207 -19.24 -11.22 -7.46
C HIS A 207 -19.82 -10.01 -6.73
N ALA A 208 -19.42 -9.76 -5.49
CA ALA A 208 -19.80 -8.61 -4.68
C ALA A 208 -18.64 -7.60 -4.51
N LEU A 209 -17.49 -7.87 -5.14
CA LEU A 209 -16.30 -7.02 -5.11
C LEU A 209 -16.27 -6.07 -6.31
N THR A 210 -15.89 -4.81 -6.08
CA THR A 210 -15.56 -3.84 -7.15
C THR A 210 -14.52 -2.82 -6.70
N VAL A 211 -13.58 -2.46 -7.57
CA VAL A 211 -12.66 -1.32 -7.37
C VAL A 211 -13.06 -0.18 -8.30
N ASP A 212 -13.11 -0.44 -9.60
CA ASP A 212 -13.31 0.58 -10.64
C ASP A 212 -14.47 0.27 -11.60
N GLY A 213 -15.05 -0.92 -11.52
CA GLY A 213 -16.17 -1.32 -12.35
C GLY A 213 -15.75 -1.88 -13.72
N ASP A 214 -14.45 -2.03 -13.97
CA ASP A 214 -13.94 -2.58 -15.23
C ASP A 214 -13.72 -4.11 -15.13
N MET A 215 -14.45 -4.87 -15.96
CA MET A 215 -14.42 -6.34 -15.97
C MET A 215 -13.24 -6.85 -16.80
N SER A 216 -12.35 -7.67 -16.23
CA SER A 216 -11.14 -8.11 -16.92
C SER A 216 -11.40 -9.08 -18.06
N THR A 217 -10.40 -9.22 -18.93
CA THR A 217 -10.29 -10.32 -19.89
C THR A 217 -9.73 -11.62 -19.29
N ASN A 218 -9.22 -11.61 -18.05
CA ASN A 218 -8.33 -12.65 -17.51
C ASN A 218 -8.80 -13.38 -16.25
N ASP A 219 -9.98 -13.07 -15.76
CA ASP A 219 -10.36 -13.49 -14.41
C ASP A 219 -10.50 -14.98 -14.28
N SER A 220 -9.84 -15.50 -13.26
CA SER A 220 -9.68 -16.92 -13.04
C SER A 220 -9.55 -17.22 -11.56
N VAL A 221 -10.58 -17.81 -10.97
CA VAL A 221 -10.52 -18.40 -9.62
C VAL A 221 -10.51 -19.91 -9.78
N PHE A 222 -9.44 -20.55 -9.32
CA PHE A 222 -9.27 -21.99 -9.33
C PHE A 222 -9.42 -22.56 -7.92
N ALA A 223 -10.07 -23.70 -7.79
CA ALA A 223 -10.05 -24.52 -6.58
C ALA A 223 -9.50 -25.91 -6.90
N LEU A 224 -8.49 -26.36 -6.15
CA LEU A 224 -7.84 -27.66 -6.29
C LEU A 224 -7.94 -28.43 -4.98
N ALA A 225 -8.51 -29.63 -5.02
CA ALA A 225 -8.68 -30.51 -3.87
C ALA A 225 -7.88 -31.81 -4.04
N SER A 226 -6.81 -32.00 -3.26
CA SER A 226 -5.89 -33.15 -3.38
C SER A 226 -6.43 -34.47 -2.82
N GLY A 227 -7.46 -34.41 -1.96
CA GLY A 227 -8.02 -35.59 -1.30
C GLY A 227 -7.16 -36.21 -0.19
N LEU A 228 -6.01 -35.61 0.13
CA LEU A 228 -5.02 -36.21 1.04
C LEU A 228 -5.34 -36.07 2.54
N ALA A 229 -6.37 -35.30 2.92
CA ALA A 229 -6.91 -35.28 4.29
C ALA A 229 -7.57 -36.63 4.66
N ARG A 230 -7.95 -37.42 3.65
CA ARG A 230 -8.60 -38.74 3.80
C ARG A 230 -9.89 -38.70 4.63
N ASN A 231 -10.64 -37.59 4.57
CA ASN A 231 -12.04 -37.57 5.00
C ASN A 231 -12.88 -38.49 4.09
N PRO A 232 -14.06 -38.95 4.55
CA PRO A 232 -15.06 -39.55 3.67
C PRO A 232 -15.32 -38.61 2.47
N PRO A 233 -15.29 -39.11 1.22
CA PRO A 233 -15.49 -38.25 0.06
C PRO A 233 -16.83 -37.52 0.09
N ILE A 234 -16.81 -36.20 -0.06
CA ILE A 234 -18.02 -35.39 -0.19
C ILE A 234 -18.59 -35.61 -1.59
N VAL A 235 -19.70 -36.35 -1.67
CA VAL A 235 -20.36 -36.76 -2.92
C VAL A 235 -21.82 -36.30 -3.03
N ASP A 236 -22.36 -35.70 -1.96
CA ASP A 236 -23.70 -35.14 -1.87
C ASP A 236 -23.68 -33.82 -1.07
N GLU A 237 -24.84 -33.16 -0.98
CA GLU A 237 -25.01 -31.85 -0.32
C GLU A 237 -25.41 -31.98 1.16
N GLY A 238 -24.82 -32.93 1.88
CA GLY A 238 -25.00 -33.09 3.32
C GLY A 238 -24.26 -32.05 4.18
N GLU A 239 -24.22 -32.32 5.49
CA GLU A 239 -23.58 -31.44 6.49
C GLU A 239 -22.09 -31.16 6.22
N ASP A 240 -21.36 -32.19 5.77
CA ASP A 240 -19.94 -32.06 5.40
C ASP A 240 -19.74 -31.12 4.20
N PHE A 241 -20.66 -31.13 3.23
CA PHE A 241 -20.63 -30.21 2.09
C PHE A 241 -20.93 -28.77 2.52
N GLU A 242 -21.95 -28.55 3.34
CA GLU A 242 -22.28 -27.21 3.85
C GLU A 242 -21.13 -26.63 4.68
N SER A 243 -20.51 -27.45 5.53
CA SER A 243 -19.33 -27.07 6.30
C SER A 243 -18.15 -26.68 5.41
N PHE A 244 -17.88 -27.46 4.36
CA PHE A 244 -16.85 -27.14 3.37
C PHE A 244 -17.16 -25.86 2.58
N ALA A 245 -18.40 -25.71 2.10
CA ALA A 245 -18.83 -24.56 1.33
C ALA A 245 -18.73 -23.26 2.15
N GLU A 246 -19.07 -23.31 3.44
CA GLU A 246 -18.93 -22.18 4.35
C GLU A 246 -17.47 -21.81 4.59
N ALA A 247 -16.59 -22.80 4.84
CA ALA A 247 -15.16 -22.53 5.01
C ALA A 247 -14.54 -21.93 3.73
N LEU A 248 -14.94 -22.43 2.55
CA LEU A 248 -14.53 -21.86 1.26
C LEU A 248 -15.03 -20.42 1.09
N ARG A 249 -16.29 -20.14 1.47
CA ARG A 249 -16.86 -18.79 1.46
C ARG A 249 -16.09 -17.84 2.37
N VAL A 250 -15.69 -18.27 3.57
CA VAL A 250 -14.88 -17.46 4.52
C VAL A 250 -13.52 -17.11 3.91
N VAL A 251 -12.82 -18.08 3.32
CA VAL A 251 -11.54 -17.86 2.63
C VAL A 251 -11.70 -16.87 1.47
N CYS A 252 -12.73 -17.03 0.64
CA CYS A 252 -13.02 -16.11 -0.45
C CYS A 252 -13.38 -14.70 0.05
N ARG A 253 -14.15 -14.59 1.15
CA ARG A 253 -14.55 -13.31 1.75
C ARG A 253 -13.34 -12.53 2.26
N ASP A 254 -12.40 -13.20 2.90
CA ASP A 254 -11.16 -12.57 3.37
C ASP A 254 -10.30 -12.08 2.19
N LEU A 255 -10.16 -12.88 1.12
CA LEU A 255 -9.46 -12.46 -0.08
C LEU A 255 -10.07 -11.22 -0.74
N VAL A 256 -11.41 -11.14 -0.88
CA VAL A 256 -12.04 -9.98 -1.52
C VAL A 256 -11.87 -8.71 -0.69
N ARG A 257 -11.88 -8.81 0.65
CA ARG A 257 -11.57 -7.67 1.53
C ARG A 257 -10.12 -7.22 1.35
N GLN A 258 -9.18 -8.16 1.22
CA GLN A 258 -7.79 -7.84 0.95
C GLN A 258 -7.60 -7.19 -0.43
N ILE A 259 -8.36 -7.61 -1.45
CA ILE A 259 -8.34 -6.97 -2.79
C ILE A 259 -8.92 -5.56 -2.72
N ALA A 260 -10.09 -5.38 -2.13
CA ALA A 260 -10.71 -4.06 -1.99
C ALA A 260 -9.83 -3.10 -1.19
N ARG A 261 -9.19 -3.56 -0.10
CA ARG A 261 -8.25 -2.75 0.69
C ARG A 261 -7.01 -2.35 -0.09
N ASP A 262 -6.55 -3.20 -1.01
CA ASP A 262 -5.37 -2.97 -1.87
C ASP A 262 -5.77 -2.44 -3.26
N GLY A 263 -6.96 -1.84 -3.39
CA GLY A 263 -7.40 -1.20 -4.63
C GLY A 263 -6.39 -0.12 -5.07
N GLU A 264 -6.24 0.09 -6.36
CA GLU A 264 -5.26 1.06 -6.89
C GLU A 264 -5.53 2.47 -6.35
N GLY A 265 -4.60 2.99 -5.54
CA GLY A 265 -4.75 4.29 -4.88
C GLY A 265 -5.81 4.33 -3.78
N ALA A 266 -6.40 3.19 -3.39
CA ALA A 266 -7.36 3.13 -2.30
C ALA A 266 -6.73 3.60 -0.98
N THR A 267 -7.47 4.42 -0.23
CA THR A 267 -7.09 4.79 1.14
C THR A 267 -7.95 4.10 2.18
N LYS A 268 -9.14 3.63 1.78
CA LYS A 268 -10.11 2.97 2.66
C LYS A 268 -10.72 1.74 1.99
N LEU A 269 -10.83 0.65 2.73
CA LEU A 269 -11.76 -0.44 2.44
C LEU A 269 -13.17 0.04 2.78
N VAL A 270 -14.13 -0.21 1.89
CA VAL A 270 -15.54 0.13 2.11
C VAL A 270 -16.40 -1.12 2.01
N GLU A 271 -17.23 -1.35 3.02
CA GLU A 271 -18.23 -2.41 3.07
C GLU A 271 -19.63 -1.79 3.03
N PHE A 272 -20.42 -2.19 2.03
CA PHE A 272 -21.81 -1.80 1.88
C PHE A 272 -22.70 -2.99 2.20
N ARG A 273 -23.63 -2.80 3.13
CA ARG A 273 -24.71 -3.75 3.40
C ARG A 273 -26.04 -3.11 3.00
N VAL A 274 -26.79 -3.80 2.15
CA VAL A 274 -28.17 -3.41 1.80
C VAL A 274 -29.12 -4.51 2.27
N ALA A 275 -30.18 -4.12 2.96
CA ALA A 275 -31.20 -5.00 3.51
C ALA A 275 -32.62 -4.41 3.29
N GLY A 276 -33.64 -5.20 3.62
CA GLY A 276 -35.03 -4.74 3.61
C GLY A 276 -35.70 -4.82 2.25
N VAL A 277 -35.15 -5.61 1.32
CA VAL A 277 -35.65 -5.75 -0.05
C VAL A 277 -36.20 -7.16 -0.32
N GLU A 278 -36.86 -7.36 -1.46
CA GLU A 278 -37.58 -8.60 -1.75
C GLU A 278 -36.68 -9.86 -1.84
N SER A 279 -35.40 -9.70 -2.21
CA SER A 279 -34.48 -10.83 -2.41
C SER A 279 -33.01 -10.44 -2.26
N ASP A 280 -32.16 -11.42 -1.89
CA ASP A 280 -30.70 -11.25 -1.85
C ASP A 280 -30.12 -10.92 -3.24
N ALA A 281 -30.80 -11.31 -4.32
CA ALA A 281 -30.39 -10.95 -5.67
C ALA A 281 -30.51 -9.44 -5.91
N LEU A 282 -31.66 -8.85 -5.55
CA LEU A 282 -31.85 -7.40 -5.61
C LEU A 282 -30.89 -6.68 -4.65
N ALA A 283 -30.76 -7.15 -3.40
CA ALA A 283 -29.85 -6.56 -2.43
C ALA A 283 -28.41 -6.50 -2.95
N ARG A 284 -27.93 -7.59 -3.57
CA ARG A 284 -26.59 -7.65 -4.20
C ARG A 284 -26.41 -6.60 -5.28
N GLU A 285 -27.41 -6.41 -6.14
CA GLU A 285 -27.35 -5.38 -7.19
C GLU A 285 -27.24 -3.97 -6.62
N LEU A 286 -28.02 -3.67 -5.58
CA LEU A 286 -28.04 -2.35 -4.93
C LEU A 286 -26.76 -2.07 -4.15
N ALA A 287 -26.25 -3.06 -3.40
CA ALA A 287 -24.99 -2.94 -2.67
C ALA A 287 -23.81 -2.70 -3.63
N ARG A 288 -23.76 -3.43 -4.75
CA ARG A 288 -22.76 -3.22 -5.80
C ARG A 288 -22.84 -1.84 -6.46
N ALA A 289 -24.04 -1.34 -6.70
CA ALA A 289 -24.23 -0.01 -7.27
C ALA A 289 -23.65 1.08 -6.35
N CYS A 290 -23.79 0.92 -5.03
CA CYS A 290 -23.15 1.82 -4.07
C CYS A 290 -21.62 1.70 -4.10
N ALA A 291 -21.10 0.46 -4.05
CA ALA A 291 -19.66 0.19 -4.05
C ALA A 291 -18.95 0.68 -5.33
N GLY A 292 -19.63 0.63 -6.48
CA GLY A 292 -19.10 1.05 -7.77
C GLY A 292 -19.35 2.52 -8.13
N SER A 293 -20.16 3.26 -7.36
CA SER A 293 -20.55 4.64 -7.69
C SER A 293 -19.39 5.62 -7.51
N PRO A 294 -18.90 6.30 -8.57
CA PRO A 294 -17.77 7.23 -8.45
C PRO A 294 -18.05 8.38 -7.45
N LEU A 295 -19.30 8.85 -7.38
CA LEU A 295 -19.69 9.90 -6.46
C LEU A 295 -19.67 9.43 -5.00
N VAL A 296 -20.14 8.21 -4.72
CA VAL A 296 -20.08 7.62 -3.38
C VAL A 296 -18.62 7.42 -2.98
N LYS A 297 -17.83 6.77 -3.84
CA LYS A 297 -16.41 6.50 -3.61
C LYS A 297 -15.61 7.79 -3.36
N ALA A 298 -15.87 8.87 -4.11
CA ALA A 298 -15.22 10.16 -3.92
C ALA A 298 -15.66 10.87 -2.62
N ALA A 299 -16.94 10.74 -2.22
CA ALA A 299 -17.41 11.27 -0.94
C ALA A 299 -16.69 10.60 0.24
N LEU A 300 -16.56 9.28 0.20
CA LEU A 300 -15.84 8.49 1.22
C LEU A 300 -14.35 8.81 1.23
N PHE A 301 -13.72 9.07 0.07
CA PHE A 301 -12.35 9.59 0.02
C PHE A 301 -12.23 10.91 0.80
N GLY A 302 -13.15 11.86 0.55
CA GLY A 302 -13.22 13.16 1.23
C GLY A 302 -13.74 13.14 2.68
N CYS A 303 -14.01 11.95 3.24
CA CYS A 303 -14.61 11.76 4.56
C CYS A 303 -15.98 12.46 4.72
N ASP A 304 -16.75 12.56 3.64
CA ASP A 304 -18.09 13.14 3.64
C ASP A 304 -19.15 12.02 3.84
N PRO A 305 -19.95 12.04 4.93
CA PRO A 305 -21.02 11.06 5.17
C PRO A 305 -22.24 11.32 4.28
N ASN A 306 -22.03 11.25 2.97
CA ASN A 306 -23.00 11.67 1.96
C ASN A 306 -24.05 10.58 1.66
N TRP A 307 -24.99 10.42 2.60
CA TRP A 307 -26.14 9.51 2.45
C TRP A 307 -26.96 9.80 1.18
N GLY A 308 -27.02 11.06 0.73
CA GLY A 308 -27.72 11.44 -0.49
C GLY A 308 -27.16 10.76 -1.74
N ARG A 309 -25.83 10.70 -1.89
CA ARG A 309 -25.17 9.97 -2.99
C ARG A 309 -25.39 8.46 -2.92
N ILE A 310 -25.49 7.90 -1.72
CA ILE A 310 -25.79 6.48 -1.50
C ILE A 310 -27.22 6.15 -1.98
N LEU A 311 -28.22 6.87 -1.47
CA LEU A 311 -29.62 6.66 -1.88
C LEU A 311 -29.87 6.99 -3.35
N ALA A 312 -29.20 7.99 -3.91
CA ALA A 312 -29.26 8.28 -5.34
C ALA A 312 -28.73 7.11 -6.20
N SER A 313 -27.64 6.47 -5.76
CA SER A 313 -27.07 5.30 -6.45
C SER A 313 -28.01 4.08 -6.37
N ILE A 314 -28.64 3.86 -5.21
CA ILE A 314 -29.67 2.82 -5.02
C ILE A 314 -30.88 3.08 -5.91
N GLY A 315 -31.43 4.30 -5.89
CA GLY A 315 -32.59 4.66 -6.69
C GLY A 315 -32.37 4.48 -8.19
N ALA A 316 -31.21 4.92 -8.69
CA ALA A 316 -30.82 4.73 -10.09
C ALA A 316 -30.74 3.24 -10.47
N ARG A 317 -30.11 2.40 -9.62
CA ARG A 317 -30.01 0.97 -9.90
C ARG A 317 -31.36 0.27 -9.83
N ALA A 318 -32.17 0.57 -8.81
CA ALA A 318 -33.51 0.02 -8.66
C ALA A 318 -34.38 0.32 -9.89
N ALA A 319 -34.37 1.56 -10.37
CA ALA A 319 -35.08 1.97 -11.58
C ALA A 319 -34.63 1.17 -12.82
N SER A 320 -33.31 0.96 -12.98
CA SER A 320 -32.77 0.18 -14.11
C SER A 320 -33.18 -1.30 -14.10
N LEU A 321 -33.56 -1.83 -12.94
CA LEU A 321 -34.01 -3.21 -12.76
C LEU A 321 -35.54 -3.35 -12.74
N GLY A 322 -36.28 -2.24 -12.79
CA GLY A 322 -37.74 -2.24 -12.60
C GLY A 322 -38.17 -2.64 -11.19
N ALA A 323 -37.28 -2.53 -10.20
CA ALA A 323 -37.57 -2.88 -8.82
C ALA A 323 -38.50 -1.84 -8.18
N ARG A 324 -39.52 -2.30 -7.46
CA ARG A 324 -40.46 -1.43 -6.74
C ARG A 324 -39.97 -1.22 -5.31
N LEU A 325 -39.26 -0.12 -5.09
CA LEU A 325 -38.83 0.31 -3.76
C LEU A 325 -38.90 1.83 -3.66
N ASP A 326 -39.08 2.33 -2.45
CA ASP A 326 -39.03 3.76 -2.15
C ASP A 326 -37.75 4.07 -1.36
N PRO A 327 -36.70 4.64 -1.99
CA PRO A 327 -35.48 5.00 -1.29
C PRO A 327 -35.71 6.04 -0.18
N ALA A 328 -36.83 6.78 -0.21
CA ALA A 328 -37.16 7.74 0.83
C ALA A 328 -37.63 7.05 2.13
N ALA A 329 -38.04 5.78 2.08
CA ALA A 329 -38.40 5.01 3.25
C ALA A 329 -37.19 4.44 4.01
N ALA A 330 -35.97 4.70 3.53
CA ALA A 330 -34.76 4.06 4.01
C ALA A 330 -34.28 4.54 5.38
N GLU A 331 -33.48 3.71 6.04
CA GLU A 331 -32.53 4.10 7.07
C GLU A 331 -31.10 3.89 6.54
N VAL A 332 -30.22 4.88 6.67
CA VAL A 332 -28.81 4.80 6.30
C VAL A 332 -27.96 4.99 7.53
N ARG A 333 -27.06 4.04 7.79
CA ARG A 333 -26.02 4.14 8.80
C ARG A 333 -24.63 4.23 8.19
N ILE A 334 -23.81 5.12 8.71
CA ILE A 334 -22.40 5.24 8.34
C ILE A 334 -21.58 5.20 9.62
N GLN A 335 -20.67 4.22 9.72
CA GLN A 335 -19.88 3.98 10.94
C GLN A 335 -20.77 3.92 12.20
N GLY A 336 -21.89 3.19 12.11
CA GLY A 336 -22.87 3.01 13.19
C GLY A 336 -23.84 4.18 13.43
N GLU A 337 -23.57 5.37 12.89
CA GLU A 337 -24.42 6.56 13.05
C GLU A 337 -25.58 6.55 12.06
N VAL A 338 -26.79 6.84 12.53
CA VAL A 338 -27.94 7.04 11.65
C VAL A 338 -27.85 8.43 11.02
N VAL A 339 -27.54 8.47 9.73
CA VAL A 339 -27.38 9.73 8.99
C VAL A 339 -28.61 10.10 8.15
N TYR A 340 -29.53 9.14 7.97
CA TYR A 340 -30.82 9.31 7.31
C TYR A 340 -31.80 8.27 7.86
N ARG A 341 -33.05 8.66 8.11
CA ARG A 341 -34.15 7.75 8.47
C ARG A 341 -35.46 8.38 8.05
N GLN A 342 -36.05 7.88 6.96
CA GLN A 342 -37.34 8.35 6.45
C GLN A 342 -37.43 9.89 6.31
N GLY A 343 -36.29 10.53 6.03
CA GLY A 343 -36.14 11.98 6.15
C GLY A 343 -34.78 12.38 6.73
N LEU A 344 -34.57 13.70 6.82
CA LEU A 344 -33.37 14.29 7.41
C LEU A 344 -33.33 13.98 8.91
N VAL A 345 -32.18 13.50 9.37
CA VAL A 345 -31.89 13.25 10.79
C VAL A 345 -30.78 14.21 11.22
N GLU A 346 -30.88 14.73 12.44
CA GLU A 346 -29.80 15.48 13.07
C GLU A 346 -28.77 14.49 13.63
N PHE A 347 -27.50 14.64 13.24
CA PHE A 347 -26.39 13.82 13.71
C PHE A 347 -25.11 14.65 13.79
N ASP A 348 -24.15 14.23 14.61
CA ASP A 348 -22.85 14.89 14.71
C ASP A 348 -22.00 14.59 13.47
N ARG A 349 -22.07 15.50 12.49
CA ARG A 349 -21.37 15.37 11.22
C ARG A 349 -19.85 15.33 11.38
N GLU A 350 -19.29 16.08 12.33
CA GLU A 350 -17.84 16.12 12.54
C GLU A 350 -17.35 14.85 13.22
N ALA A 351 -18.12 14.27 14.14
CA ALA A 351 -17.82 12.96 14.72
C ALA A 351 -17.84 11.83 13.67
N VAL A 352 -18.86 11.79 12.79
CA VAL A 352 -18.90 10.80 11.69
C VAL A 352 -17.74 11.03 10.71
N ARG A 353 -17.45 12.29 10.37
CA ARG A 353 -16.31 12.66 9.52
C ARG A 353 -14.97 12.20 10.11
N ALA A 354 -14.80 12.29 11.43
CA ALA A 354 -13.62 11.77 12.11
C ALA A 354 -13.51 10.24 11.98
N ARG A 355 -14.61 9.51 12.22
CA ARG A 355 -14.66 8.04 12.05
C ARG A 355 -14.47 7.60 10.60
N LEU A 356 -14.86 8.42 9.62
CA LEU A 356 -14.61 8.16 8.20
C LEU A 356 -13.14 8.26 7.80
N ARG A 357 -12.24 8.75 8.68
CA ARG A 357 -10.78 8.72 8.43
C ARG A 357 -10.16 7.34 8.68
N GLU A 358 -10.90 6.43 9.31
CA GLU A 358 -10.45 5.07 9.54
C GLU A 358 -10.21 4.33 8.21
N PRO A 359 -9.29 3.35 8.20
CA PRO A 359 -8.98 2.57 7.00
C PRO A 359 -10.11 1.64 6.56
N GLU A 360 -11.14 1.44 7.38
CA GLU A 360 -12.33 0.67 7.06
C GLU A 360 -13.59 1.49 7.31
N VAL A 361 -14.47 1.56 6.31
CA VAL A 361 -15.74 2.27 6.37
C VAL A 361 -16.87 1.28 6.16
N LYS A 362 -17.85 1.30 7.07
CA LYS A 362 -19.08 0.53 6.96
C LYS A 362 -20.26 1.44 6.64
N VAL A 363 -21.03 1.04 5.63
CA VAL A 363 -22.26 1.69 5.20
C VAL A 363 -23.38 0.65 5.21
N GLU A 364 -24.43 0.91 5.97
CA GLU A 364 -25.58 0.02 6.07
C GLU A 364 -26.83 0.76 5.59
N VAL A 365 -27.63 0.14 4.73
CA VAL A 365 -28.86 0.70 4.19
C VAL A 365 -30.00 -0.30 4.37
N GLU A 366 -31.02 0.11 5.12
CA GLU A 366 -32.26 -0.64 5.31
C GLU A 366 -33.35 0.02 4.48
N LEU A 367 -33.90 -0.68 3.48
CA LEU A 367 -34.85 -0.11 2.51
C LEU A 367 -36.33 -0.44 2.79
N GLY A 368 -36.62 -1.28 3.79
CA GLY A 368 -37.98 -1.72 4.09
C GLY A 368 -38.02 -2.96 4.98
N SER A 369 -39.06 -3.77 4.82
CA SER A 369 -39.30 -4.99 5.62
C SER A 369 -39.11 -6.29 4.82
N GLY A 370 -38.48 -6.23 3.66
CA GLY A 370 -38.17 -7.42 2.86
C GLY A 370 -37.08 -8.27 3.52
N ALA A 371 -37.10 -9.58 3.28
CA ALA A 371 -36.15 -10.52 3.89
C ALA A 371 -34.76 -10.52 3.22
N GLY A 372 -34.64 -9.92 2.03
CA GLY A 372 -33.43 -9.92 1.22
C GLY A 372 -32.34 -9.02 1.80
N SER A 373 -31.12 -9.53 1.85
CA SER A 373 -29.95 -8.74 2.26
C SER A 373 -28.68 -9.19 1.55
N ALA A 374 -27.73 -8.26 1.38
CA ALA A 374 -26.45 -8.56 0.78
C ALA A 374 -25.37 -7.57 1.19
N GLU A 375 -24.13 -8.01 1.04
CA GLU A 375 -22.94 -7.20 1.22
C GLU A 375 -22.24 -7.00 -0.14
N ALA A 376 -21.54 -5.88 -0.28
CA ALA A 376 -20.58 -5.61 -1.34
C ALA A 376 -19.35 -4.92 -0.77
N TRP A 377 -18.19 -5.20 -1.37
CA TRP A 377 -16.92 -4.61 -0.98
C TRP A 377 -16.33 -3.78 -2.12
N GLY A 378 -15.76 -2.65 -1.74
CA GLY A 378 -14.95 -1.85 -2.63
C GLY A 378 -14.03 -0.94 -1.86
N CYS A 379 -13.61 0.14 -2.51
CA CYS A 379 -12.76 1.14 -1.91
C CYS A 379 -13.25 2.54 -2.25
N ASP A 380 -12.62 3.55 -1.67
CA ASP A 380 -12.81 4.93 -2.10
C ASP A 380 -12.15 5.22 -3.47
N LEU A 381 -12.36 6.43 -4.01
CA LEU A 381 -11.78 6.89 -5.28
C LEU A 381 -10.87 8.09 -4.99
N SER A 382 -9.56 7.87 -4.99
CA SER A 382 -8.56 8.89 -4.71
C SER A 382 -7.95 9.49 -5.99
N TYR A 383 -7.18 10.57 -5.83
CA TYR A 383 -6.36 11.11 -6.92
C TYR A 383 -5.30 10.11 -7.42
N ASP A 384 -4.81 9.23 -6.54
CA ASP A 384 -3.78 8.25 -6.88
C ASP A 384 -4.29 7.18 -7.85
N TYR A 385 -5.57 6.80 -7.78
CA TYR A 385 -6.18 5.91 -8.78
C TYR A 385 -5.99 6.48 -10.19
N VAL A 386 -6.33 7.77 -10.37
CA VAL A 386 -6.22 8.47 -11.66
C VAL A 386 -4.75 8.58 -12.08
N ARG A 387 -3.86 8.94 -11.16
CA ARG A 387 -2.41 9.04 -11.42
C ARG A 387 -1.83 7.70 -11.87
N ILE A 388 -2.08 6.62 -11.13
CA ILE A 388 -1.57 5.27 -11.43
C ILE A 388 -2.04 4.83 -12.82
N ASN A 389 -3.32 4.96 -13.13
CA ASN A 389 -3.87 4.48 -14.41
C ASN A 389 -3.49 5.38 -15.60
N ALA A 390 -3.39 6.69 -15.40
CA ALA A 390 -2.84 7.60 -16.41
C ALA A 390 -1.33 7.36 -16.63
N ASP A 391 -0.59 6.95 -15.60
CA ASP A 391 0.83 6.58 -15.69
C ASP A 391 1.04 5.27 -16.43
N LEU A 392 0.32 4.21 -16.06
CA LEU A 392 0.45 2.90 -16.67
C LEU A 392 0.11 2.93 -18.17
N ALA A 393 -0.99 3.58 -18.55
CA ALA A 393 -1.40 3.66 -19.96
C ALA A 393 -0.40 4.44 -20.83
N ALA A 394 0.29 5.44 -20.27
CA ALA A 394 1.16 6.33 -21.04
C ALA A 394 2.64 5.90 -21.09
N SER A 395 3.07 4.99 -20.20
CA SER A 395 4.49 4.70 -19.96
C SER A 395 4.95 3.28 -20.29
N LEU A 396 4.08 2.35 -20.68
CA LEU A 396 4.50 0.95 -20.94
C LEU A 396 4.94 0.73 -22.39
N THR A 397 6.14 0.19 -22.60
CA THR A 397 6.64 -0.25 -23.92
C THR A 397 7.19 -1.67 -23.89
N GLN A 398 7.06 -2.36 -25.03
CA GLN A 398 7.69 -3.67 -25.21
C GLN A 398 9.18 -3.49 -25.47
N THR A 399 10.01 -4.21 -24.71
CA THR A 399 11.46 -4.24 -24.90
C THR A 399 11.82 -5.12 -26.11
N PRO A 400 13.00 -4.91 -26.74
CA PRO A 400 13.48 -5.79 -27.82
C PRO A 400 13.58 -7.27 -27.41
N SER A 401 13.75 -7.55 -26.11
CA SER A 401 13.77 -8.92 -25.56
C SER A 401 12.37 -9.52 -25.31
N GLY A 402 11.29 -8.83 -25.69
CA GLY A 402 9.90 -9.28 -25.53
C GLY A 402 9.30 -9.07 -24.12
N GLY A 403 10.04 -8.52 -23.16
CA GLY A 403 9.50 -8.10 -21.84
C GLY A 403 8.87 -6.71 -21.88
N ILE A 404 8.29 -6.24 -20.76
CA ILE A 404 7.64 -4.92 -20.65
C ILE A 404 8.43 -3.98 -19.73
N ALA A 405 8.66 -2.73 -20.17
CA ALA A 405 9.37 -1.69 -19.43
C ALA A 405 8.53 -0.39 -19.28
N ARG A 406 8.91 0.47 -18.32
CA ARG A 406 8.26 1.76 -18.03
C ARG A 406 9.15 2.93 -18.49
N ILE A 407 8.58 3.93 -19.16
CA ILE A 407 9.22 5.19 -19.56
C ILE A 407 8.86 6.30 -18.54
N GLU A 408 9.85 7.06 -18.08
CA GLU A 408 9.67 8.19 -17.14
C GLU A 408 9.03 9.42 -17.79
N LYS A 409 8.31 10.23 -16.98
CA LYS A 409 7.07 10.90 -17.42
C LYS A 409 7.06 12.44 -17.41
N LEU A 410 8.14 13.14 -17.03
CA LEU A 410 8.05 14.60 -16.81
C LEU A 410 7.68 15.41 -18.07
N GLU A 411 7.76 14.80 -19.25
CA GLU A 411 7.56 15.44 -20.55
C GLU A 411 6.10 15.66 -20.96
N ARG A 412 5.10 15.02 -20.31
CA ARG A 412 3.70 14.98 -20.84
C ARG A 412 2.63 15.76 -20.08
N HIS A 413 2.92 16.41 -18.95
CA HIS A 413 1.93 17.28 -18.31
C HIS A 413 1.75 18.57 -19.09
N THR A 414 0.49 18.98 -19.32
CA THR A 414 0.17 20.25 -19.97
C THR A 414 0.78 21.40 -19.18
N ALA A 415 1.23 22.46 -19.88
CA ALA A 415 1.76 23.65 -19.22
C ALA A 415 0.79 24.19 -18.15
N GLY A 416 -0.53 24.11 -18.41
CA GLY A 416 -1.56 24.52 -17.45
C GLY A 416 -1.57 23.73 -16.13
N PHE A 417 -1.38 22.40 -16.17
CA PHE A 417 -1.28 21.60 -14.94
C PHE A 417 -0.03 21.97 -14.14
N LYS A 418 1.12 22.10 -14.81
CA LYS A 418 2.38 22.51 -14.17
C LYS A 418 2.24 23.89 -13.52
N VAL A 419 1.60 24.84 -14.20
CA VAL A 419 1.31 26.18 -13.67
C VAL A 419 0.37 26.11 -12.46
N SER A 420 -0.74 25.38 -12.52
CA SER A 420 -1.67 25.26 -11.39
C SER A 420 -1.01 24.65 -10.16
N LEU A 421 -0.23 23.59 -10.35
CA LEU A 421 0.50 22.93 -9.26
C LEU A 421 1.53 23.88 -8.64
N LEU A 422 2.29 24.61 -9.47
CA LEU A 422 3.23 25.62 -9.01
C LEU A 422 2.53 26.76 -8.25
N LEU A 423 1.37 27.25 -8.74
CA LEU A 423 0.62 28.31 -8.06
C LEU A 423 0.07 27.87 -6.69
N GLN A 424 -0.45 26.64 -6.60
CA GLN A 424 -0.89 26.07 -5.33
C GLN A 424 0.29 25.88 -4.37
N ALA A 425 1.41 25.33 -4.86
CA ALA A 425 2.64 25.20 -4.09
C ALA A 425 3.21 26.56 -3.66
N LEU A 426 3.04 27.62 -4.47
CA LEU A 426 3.53 28.97 -4.18
C LEU A 426 2.99 29.51 -2.86
N GLY A 427 1.74 29.19 -2.51
CA GLY A 427 1.13 29.57 -1.24
C GLY A 427 1.86 28.99 -0.02
N TYR A 428 2.35 27.76 -0.14
CA TYR A 428 3.17 27.11 0.89
C TYR A 428 4.61 27.63 0.86
N ILE A 429 5.20 27.75 -0.34
CA ILE A 429 6.55 28.29 -0.59
C ILE A 429 6.75 29.66 0.05
N ARG A 430 5.80 30.59 -0.13
CA ARG A 430 5.90 31.96 0.40
C ARG A 430 6.09 32.02 1.92
N ARG A 431 5.67 30.98 2.65
CA ARG A 431 5.84 30.90 4.11
C ARG A 431 7.31 30.70 4.51
N PHE A 432 8.16 30.23 3.59
CA PHE A 432 9.56 29.88 3.85
C PHE A 432 10.56 30.94 3.39
N ALA A 433 10.12 31.95 2.65
CA ALA A 433 10.99 33.03 2.18
C ALA A 433 11.65 33.76 3.36
N GLY A 434 12.99 33.79 3.37
CA GLY A 434 13.78 34.41 4.44
C GLY A 434 13.85 33.60 5.74
N MET A 435 13.25 32.40 5.78
CA MET A 435 13.17 31.60 6.99
C MET A 435 14.47 30.82 7.20
N ARG A 436 15.08 30.95 8.38
CA ARG A 436 16.16 30.07 8.84
C ARG A 436 15.55 28.78 9.40
N CYS A 437 16.10 27.64 9.00
CA CYS A 437 15.64 26.34 9.49
C CYS A 437 16.85 25.47 9.79
N VAL A 438 16.92 24.96 11.02
CA VAL A 438 17.93 23.95 11.36
C VAL A 438 17.36 22.57 11.08
N VAL A 439 18.08 21.77 10.30
CA VAL A 439 17.71 20.39 9.98
C VAL A 439 18.78 19.47 10.56
N TYR A 440 18.37 18.68 11.54
CA TYR A 440 19.18 17.64 12.15
C TYR A 440 18.98 16.31 11.43
N VAL A 441 20.04 15.82 10.78
CA VAL A 441 20.08 14.53 10.08
C VAL A 441 20.62 13.47 11.05
N GLY A 442 19.72 12.74 11.71
CA GLY A 442 20.09 11.75 12.73
C GLY A 442 20.82 10.53 12.16
N GLY A 443 21.72 9.93 12.95
CA GLY A 443 22.50 8.76 12.53
C GLY A 443 21.67 7.56 12.06
N ALA A 444 20.50 7.33 12.67
CA ALA A 444 19.59 6.27 12.25
C ALA A 444 18.89 6.58 10.91
N ALA A 445 18.54 7.85 10.66
CA ALA A 445 18.03 8.29 9.37
C ALA A 445 19.10 8.16 8.27
N ILE A 446 20.37 8.44 8.57
CA ILE A 446 21.50 8.24 7.65
C ILE A 446 21.64 6.74 7.28
N ARG A 447 21.50 5.83 8.25
CA ARG A 447 21.63 4.39 8.01
C ARG A 447 20.45 3.80 7.24
N HIS A 448 19.23 4.10 7.67
CA HIS A 448 18.02 3.41 7.24
C HIS A 448 17.15 4.22 6.28
N GLY A 449 17.49 5.49 6.04
CA GLY A 449 16.75 6.37 5.15
C GLY A 449 17.26 6.40 3.71
N PRO A 450 16.74 7.32 2.90
CA PRO A 450 17.13 7.43 1.51
C PRO A 450 18.61 7.85 1.40
N PRO A 451 19.24 7.69 0.23
CA PRO A 451 20.56 8.25 -0.02
C PRO A 451 20.62 9.73 0.37
N LEU A 452 21.75 10.20 0.93
CA LEU A 452 21.94 11.60 1.32
C LEU A 452 21.70 12.58 0.17
N SER A 453 21.82 12.13 -1.08
CA SER A 453 21.48 12.91 -2.27
C SER A 453 20.03 13.35 -2.30
N VAL A 454 19.09 12.53 -1.82
CA VAL A 454 17.66 12.87 -1.74
C VAL A 454 17.42 13.93 -0.65
N VAL A 455 18.10 13.81 0.50
CA VAL A 455 18.04 14.82 1.57
C VAL A 455 18.62 16.15 1.09
N ALA A 456 19.74 16.11 0.36
CA ALA A 456 20.35 17.30 -0.20
C ALA A 456 19.45 17.95 -1.28
N GLU A 457 18.82 17.16 -2.14
CA GLU A 457 17.85 17.63 -3.13
C GLU A 457 16.68 18.38 -2.47
N ASP A 458 16.09 17.82 -1.40
CA ASP A 458 15.05 18.49 -0.62
C ASP A 458 15.53 19.86 -0.10
N LEU A 459 16.72 19.91 0.48
CA LEU A 459 17.27 21.14 1.06
C LEU A 459 17.63 22.19 0.00
N LEU A 460 18.12 21.78 -1.18
CA LEU A 460 18.40 22.65 -2.32
C LEU A 460 17.12 23.18 -2.98
N LEU A 461 16.08 22.35 -3.04
CA LEU A 461 14.75 22.78 -3.48
C LEU A 461 14.20 23.84 -2.51
N LEU A 462 14.28 23.58 -1.21
CA LEU A 462 13.87 24.53 -0.17
C LEU A 462 14.69 25.82 -0.23
N ARG A 463 16.00 25.71 -0.49
CA ARG A 463 16.89 26.85 -0.70
C ARG A 463 16.43 27.72 -1.86
N SER A 464 16.11 27.09 -2.98
CA SER A 464 15.63 27.76 -4.20
C SER A 464 14.32 28.53 -3.99
N VAL A 465 13.52 28.13 -3.00
CA VAL A 465 12.26 28.82 -2.65
C VAL A 465 12.41 29.80 -1.48
N GLY A 466 13.63 30.09 -1.05
CA GLY A 466 13.96 31.16 -0.10
C GLY A 466 14.18 30.73 1.35
N LEU A 467 14.18 29.42 1.64
CA LEU A 467 14.59 28.90 2.95
C LEU A 467 16.13 28.99 3.10
N PHE A 468 16.60 29.23 4.30
CA PHE A 468 18.02 29.18 4.67
C PHE A 468 18.23 27.94 5.56
N PRO A 469 18.59 26.79 4.98
CA PRO A 469 18.85 25.59 5.76
C PRO A 469 20.21 25.68 6.45
N ILE A 470 20.26 25.20 7.69
CA ILE A 470 21.48 24.91 8.43
C ILE A 470 21.43 23.44 8.80
N VAL A 471 22.43 22.66 8.39
CA VAL A 471 22.42 21.21 8.58
C VAL A 471 23.28 20.86 9.78
N VAL A 472 22.74 20.08 10.70
CA VAL A 472 23.51 19.40 11.75
C VAL A 472 23.38 17.91 11.48
N HIS A 473 24.47 17.15 11.55
CA HIS A 473 24.39 15.70 11.33
C HIS A 473 24.87 14.91 12.55
N GLY A 474 24.28 13.74 12.76
CA GLY A 474 24.71 12.81 13.80
C GLY A 474 25.94 12.00 13.41
N ILE A 475 26.47 11.26 14.39
CA ILE A 475 27.50 10.23 14.16
C ILE A 475 26.82 8.97 13.64
N ALA A 476 27.29 8.46 12.52
CA ALA A 476 26.93 7.14 12.02
C ALA A 476 28.00 6.14 12.46
N ASP A 477 27.88 5.58 13.67
CA ASP A 477 28.58 4.33 13.93
C ASP A 477 27.86 3.24 13.13
N GLY A 478 28.54 2.75 12.08
CA GLY A 478 28.31 1.50 11.34
C GLY A 478 26.90 1.24 10.76
N GLY A 479 26.77 1.27 9.42
CA GLY A 479 25.62 0.66 8.73
C GLY A 479 25.75 0.53 7.21
N ARG A 480 26.38 1.50 6.54
CA ARG A 480 26.73 1.45 5.09
C ARG A 480 28.23 1.41 4.81
N GLY A 481 29.06 1.36 5.87
CA GLY A 481 30.52 1.38 5.77
C GLY A 481 31.15 2.78 5.74
N GLU A 482 30.34 3.85 5.64
CA GLU A 482 30.83 5.24 5.63
C GLU A 482 31.22 5.71 7.04
N SER A 483 32.37 6.37 7.14
CA SER A 483 32.88 7.05 8.32
C SER A 483 32.18 8.39 8.56
N PHE A 484 32.26 8.91 9.79
CA PHE A 484 31.74 10.24 10.14
C PHE A 484 32.20 11.36 9.20
N LEU A 485 33.48 11.34 8.81
CA LEU A 485 34.07 12.32 7.90
C LEU A 485 33.57 12.15 6.45
N GLU A 486 33.30 10.93 6.01
CA GLU A 486 32.72 10.67 4.69
C GLU A 486 31.28 11.17 4.60
N VAL A 487 30.49 10.98 5.65
CA VAL A 487 29.13 11.55 5.74
C VAL A 487 29.18 13.07 5.70
N HIS A 488 30.05 13.69 6.51
CA HIS A 488 30.21 15.15 6.54
C HIS A 488 30.58 15.69 5.16
N ARG A 489 31.62 15.11 4.52
CA ARG A 489 32.07 15.49 3.18
C ARG A 489 30.96 15.29 2.14
N SER A 490 30.25 14.17 2.18
CA SER A 490 29.15 13.89 1.25
C SER A 490 28.05 14.92 1.35
N LEU A 491 27.64 15.31 2.57
CA LEU A 491 26.64 16.36 2.76
C LEU A 491 27.11 17.70 2.21
N VAL A 492 28.35 18.11 2.49
CA VAL A 492 28.94 19.34 1.96
C VAL A 492 29.01 19.31 0.43
N ASP A 493 29.48 18.21 -0.15
CA ASP A 493 29.62 18.07 -1.61
C ASP A 493 28.25 18.09 -2.28
N LEU A 494 27.26 17.37 -1.75
CA LEU A 494 25.91 17.30 -2.30
C LEU A 494 25.18 18.64 -2.20
N LEU A 495 25.28 19.32 -1.05
CA LEU A 495 24.68 20.63 -0.83
C LEU A 495 25.48 21.76 -1.49
N GLY A 496 26.72 21.51 -1.86
CA GLY A 496 27.57 22.43 -2.62
C GLY A 496 27.32 22.39 -4.12
N ARG A 497 26.55 21.41 -4.62
CA ARG A 497 26.13 21.35 -6.03
C ARG A 497 25.23 22.54 -6.36
N GLU A 498 25.25 22.92 -7.63
CA GLU A 498 24.46 24.03 -8.16
C GLU A 498 24.73 25.34 -7.37
N ASP A 499 23.69 26.03 -6.92
CA ASP A 499 23.78 27.31 -6.19
C ASP A 499 23.83 27.16 -4.66
N GLY A 500 23.97 25.94 -4.14
CA GLY A 500 23.77 25.65 -2.71
C GLY A 500 24.81 26.22 -1.74
N LYS A 501 26.01 26.61 -2.20
CA LYS A 501 27.08 27.26 -1.38
C LYS A 501 27.24 26.63 0.02
N ALA A 502 27.38 25.31 0.10
CA ALA A 502 27.56 24.63 1.37
C ALA A 502 28.99 24.82 1.92
N ILE A 503 29.11 24.89 3.25
CA ILE A 503 30.38 24.94 3.97
C ILE A 503 30.35 23.94 5.12
N GLY A 504 31.34 23.04 5.16
CA GLY A 504 31.56 22.14 6.28
C GLY A 504 32.22 22.87 7.44
N ILE A 505 31.73 22.65 8.66
CA ILE A 505 32.20 23.34 9.87
C ILE A 505 32.29 22.35 11.02
N PHE A 506 33.44 22.32 11.67
CA PHE A 506 33.70 21.62 12.93
C PHE A 506 33.74 22.61 14.10
N GLY A 507 33.66 22.14 15.34
CA GLY A 507 33.66 23.04 16.51
C GLY A 507 34.93 23.86 16.69
N GLU A 508 36.03 23.47 16.03
CA GLU A 508 37.27 24.23 16.01
C GLU A 508 37.25 25.45 15.10
N ASP A 509 36.46 25.38 14.02
CA ASP A 509 36.33 26.47 13.07
C ASP A 509 35.65 27.68 13.75
N GLY A 510 36.36 28.80 13.78
CA GLY A 510 35.89 30.01 14.48
C GLY A 510 35.67 29.80 15.99
N ALA A 511 36.23 28.73 16.58
CA ALA A 511 35.90 28.26 17.92
C ALA A 511 34.38 28.13 18.13
N LEU A 512 33.71 27.54 17.14
CA LEU A 512 32.27 27.37 17.10
C LEU A 512 31.70 26.71 18.36
N PHE A 513 32.36 25.67 18.88
CA PHE A 513 31.96 25.01 20.13
C PHE A 513 33.12 24.90 21.10
N ARG A 514 32.93 25.42 22.32
CA ARG A 514 33.87 25.25 23.44
C ARG A 514 33.20 24.52 24.58
N GLY A 515 33.77 23.40 25.02
CA GLY A 515 33.22 22.52 26.04
C GLY A 515 33.09 21.07 25.58
N ALA A 516 32.42 20.23 26.37
CA ALA A 516 32.26 18.80 26.12
C ALA A 516 30.91 18.28 26.64
N GLY A 517 30.42 17.19 26.04
CA GLY A 517 29.15 16.59 26.47
C GLY A 517 27.95 17.51 26.22
N GLU A 518 27.18 17.79 27.29
CA GLU A 518 26.04 18.72 27.25
C GLU A 518 26.43 20.17 27.61
N ASP A 519 27.63 20.37 28.18
CA ASP A 519 28.10 21.66 28.69
C ASP A 519 29.09 22.29 27.69
N PHE A 520 28.54 23.07 26.75
CA PHE A 520 29.33 23.81 25.77
C PHE A 520 28.70 25.17 25.42
N THR A 521 29.55 26.10 24.97
CA THR A 521 29.13 27.41 24.44
C THR A 521 29.22 27.43 22.91
N VAL A 522 28.35 28.22 22.26
CA VAL A 522 28.32 28.38 20.80
C VAL A 522 28.78 29.78 20.40
N ASN A 523 29.71 29.88 19.45
CA ASN A 523 30.06 31.15 18.81
C ASN A 523 28.97 31.57 17.81
N ARG A 524 28.03 32.41 18.29
CA ARG A 524 26.87 32.86 17.51
C ARG A 524 27.24 33.78 16.36
N ASP A 525 28.24 34.64 16.55
CA ASP A 525 28.66 35.62 15.56
C ASP A 525 29.23 34.93 14.32
N PHE A 526 29.99 33.86 14.52
CA PHE A 526 30.55 33.07 13.43
C PHE A 526 29.46 32.38 12.59
N LEU A 527 28.49 31.71 13.21
CA LEU A 527 27.38 31.10 12.48
C LEU A 527 26.52 32.14 11.75
N THR A 528 26.23 33.26 12.41
CA THR A 528 25.42 34.34 11.84
C THR A 528 26.08 34.91 10.60
N LEU A 529 27.40 35.17 10.65
CA LEU A 529 28.18 35.63 9.51
C LEU A 529 28.04 34.71 8.28
N LEU A 530 28.14 33.40 8.47
CA LEU A 530 28.06 32.43 7.36
C LEU A 530 26.66 32.41 6.73
N VAL A 531 25.62 32.40 7.58
CA VAL A 531 24.22 32.43 7.12
C VAL A 531 23.92 33.75 6.37
N GLU A 532 24.40 34.89 6.86
CA GLU A 532 24.22 36.19 6.21
C GLU A 532 24.97 36.32 4.88
N ARG A 533 26.12 35.64 4.76
CA ARG A 533 26.87 35.52 3.49
C ARG A 533 26.23 34.52 2.52
N GLY A 534 25.16 33.86 2.94
CA GLY A 534 24.35 32.96 2.10
C GLY A 534 24.93 31.56 1.97
N TYR A 535 25.87 31.16 2.83
CA TYR A 535 26.33 29.78 2.91
C TYR A 535 25.28 28.88 3.57
N ILE A 536 25.27 27.60 3.20
CA ILE A 536 24.57 26.53 3.93
C ILE A 536 25.58 25.89 4.89
N PRO A 537 25.53 26.20 6.20
CA PRO A 537 26.43 25.58 7.16
C PRO A 537 26.08 24.10 7.35
N VAL A 538 27.06 23.22 7.22
CA VAL A 538 26.98 21.79 7.56
C VAL A 538 27.84 21.58 8.80
N VAL A 539 27.20 21.42 9.94
CA VAL A 539 27.82 21.47 11.26
C VAL A 539 28.03 20.06 11.81
N ALA A 540 29.29 19.76 12.14
CA ALA A 540 29.69 18.56 12.85
C ALA A 540 29.59 18.74 14.38
N PRO A 541 29.01 17.78 15.14
CA PRO A 541 28.84 17.86 16.59
C PRO A 541 30.13 17.50 17.37
N VAL A 542 31.22 18.18 17.05
CA VAL A 542 32.53 18.04 17.71
C VAL A 542 32.93 19.40 18.23
N GLY A 543 33.28 19.53 19.52
CA GLY A 543 33.75 20.77 20.14
C GLY A 543 35.21 20.72 20.57
N ILE A 544 35.74 21.85 21.03
CA ILE A 544 37.08 21.93 21.62
C ILE A 544 36.98 21.96 23.15
N GLY A 545 37.69 21.05 23.83
CA GLY A 545 37.89 21.08 25.27
C GLY A 545 38.85 22.19 25.71
N GLU A 546 38.94 22.45 27.02
CA GLU A 546 39.86 23.46 27.58
C GLU A 546 41.34 23.15 27.29
N ASP A 547 41.66 21.89 27.03
CA ASP A 547 42.98 21.36 26.65
C ASP A 547 43.27 21.50 25.14
N GLY A 548 42.36 22.08 24.36
CA GLY A 548 42.50 22.20 22.90
C GLY A 548 42.17 20.91 22.13
N THR A 549 41.72 19.85 22.81
CA THR A 549 41.40 18.56 22.16
C THR A 549 39.96 18.51 21.66
N GLY A 550 39.74 17.82 20.54
CA GLY A 550 38.40 17.57 20.00
C GLY A 550 37.59 16.64 20.91
N ARG A 551 36.35 17.04 21.24
CA ARG A 551 35.43 16.30 22.10
C ARG A 551 34.09 16.12 21.40
N ALA A 552 33.52 14.93 21.47
CA ALA A 552 32.17 14.68 20.95
C ALA A 552 31.13 15.44 21.79
N LEU A 553 30.17 16.08 21.12
CA LEU A 553 29.03 16.75 21.73
C LEU A 553 27.75 15.95 21.49
N ASP A 554 26.73 16.14 22.33
CA ASP A 554 25.42 15.58 22.04
C ASP A 554 24.83 16.25 20.78
N PRO A 555 24.58 15.50 19.69
CA PRO A 555 24.19 16.08 18.41
C PRO A 555 22.75 16.63 18.43
N ASP A 556 21.85 16.08 19.26
CA ASP A 556 20.51 16.62 19.44
C ASP A 556 20.61 18.00 20.14
N ARG A 557 21.50 18.11 21.13
CA ARG A 557 21.77 19.38 21.82
C ARG A 557 22.44 20.42 20.91
N VAL A 558 23.40 19.99 20.08
CA VAL A 558 24.04 20.87 19.08
C VAL A 558 23.00 21.44 18.13
N ALA A 559 22.06 20.63 17.63
CA ALA A 559 20.99 21.12 16.75
C ALA A 559 20.13 22.21 17.42
N ALA A 560 19.78 22.02 18.70
CA ALA A 560 19.04 23.01 19.46
C ALA A 560 19.82 24.31 19.67
N GLU A 561 21.08 24.24 20.08
CA GLU A 561 21.90 25.44 20.35
C GLU A 561 22.28 26.18 19.05
N VAL A 562 22.49 25.47 17.94
CA VAL A 562 22.65 26.08 16.61
C VAL A 562 21.38 26.81 16.19
N ALA A 563 20.20 26.22 16.42
CA ALA A 563 18.91 26.87 16.14
C ALA A 563 18.73 28.17 16.94
N LEU A 564 19.12 28.15 18.21
CA LEU A 564 19.12 29.34 19.06
C LEU A 564 20.14 30.39 18.60
N ALA A 565 21.35 29.96 18.23
CA ALA A 565 22.42 30.85 17.80
C ALA A 565 22.05 31.65 16.56
N VAL A 566 21.40 31.02 15.57
CA VAL A 566 21.00 31.65 14.31
C VAL A 566 19.59 32.26 14.35
N GLY A 567 18.90 32.17 15.48
CA GLY A 567 17.51 32.65 15.62
C GLY A 567 16.54 31.92 14.68
N ALA A 568 16.70 30.61 14.51
CA ALA A 568 15.85 29.82 13.63
C ALA A 568 14.44 29.70 14.20
N PRO A 569 13.38 30.12 13.49
CA PRO A 569 12.01 29.90 13.92
C PRO A 569 11.61 28.41 13.90
N LYS A 570 12.33 27.57 13.16
CA LYS A 570 12.01 26.17 12.95
C LYS A 570 13.24 25.27 13.12
N LEU A 571 13.03 24.14 13.79
CA LEU A 571 14.01 23.06 13.98
C LEU A 571 13.38 21.73 13.54
N VAL A 572 14.07 20.93 12.73
CA VAL A 572 13.57 19.66 12.21
C VAL A 572 14.52 18.54 12.59
N PHE A 573 14.03 17.48 13.22
CA PHE A 573 14.75 16.26 13.53
C PHE A 573 14.33 15.14 12.57
N LEU A 574 15.27 14.67 11.76
CA LEU A 574 15.10 13.44 10.98
C LEU A 574 15.46 12.23 11.84
N SER A 575 14.46 11.45 12.19
CA SER A 575 14.60 10.21 12.96
C SER A 575 14.35 8.98 12.11
N ASP A 576 14.48 7.79 12.67
CA ASP A 576 14.07 6.50 12.10
C ASP A 576 12.67 6.04 12.55
N VAL A 577 11.91 6.94 13.18
CA VAL A 577 10.54 6.69 13.64
C VAL A 577 9.59 7.76 13.10
N PRO A 578 8.28 7.46 12.95
CA PRO A 578 7.29 8.40 12.43
C PRO A 578 7.12 9.71 13.21
N GLY A 579 7.58 9.77 14.46
CA GLY A 579 7.43 10.93 15.35
C GLY A 579 7.40 10.48 16.80
N ILE A 580 6.84 11.31 17.67
CA ILE A 580 6.67 11.04 19.10
C ILE A 580 5.41 10.17 19.28
N ARG A 581 5.59 9.01 19.91
CA ARG A 581 4.50 8.06 20.18
C ARG A 581 4.20 7.94 21.66
N VAL A 582 2.92 7.89 22.01
CA VAL A 582 2.43 7.69 23.38
C VAL A 582 1.38 6.58 23.36
N GLY A 583 1.59 5.50 24.12
CA GLY A 583 0.69 4.34 24.09
C GLY A 583 0.62 3.62 22.74
N GLY A 584 1.67 3.73 21.90
CA GLY A 584 1.72 3.14 20.56
C GLY A 584 1.19 4.05 19.43
N GLU A 585 0.46 5.11 19.77
CA GLU A 585 -0.12 6.05 18.81
C GLU A 585 0.80 7.25 18.55
N LEU A 586 0.84 7.72 17.30
CA LEU A 586 1.57 8.93 16.91
C LEU A 586 0.82 10.16 17.41
N ARG A 587 1.53 11.04 18.13
CA ARG A 587 1.03 12.38 18.44
C ARG A 587 1.46 13.31 17.31
N SER A 588 0.53 13.74 16.46
CA SER A 588 0.83 14.64 15.33
C SER A 588 1.18 16.06 15.78
N GLU A 589 0.67 16.48 16.94
CA GLU A 589 0.89 17.80 17.51
C GLU A 589 1.00 17.70 19.04
N LEU A 590 1.91 18.49 19.63
CA LEU A 590 2.13 18.60 21.07
C LEU A 590 2.44 20.04 21.44
N GLU A 591 1.96 20.50 22.58
CA GLU A 591 2.47 21.73 23.19
C GLU A 591 3.73 21.43 24.02
N ALA A 592 4.54 22.47 24.26
CA ALA A 592 5.75 22.34 25.08
C ALA A 592 5.44 21.84 26.50
N ALA A 593 4.27 22.17 27.07
CA ALA A 593 3.85 21.68 28.38
C ALA A 593 3.59 20.16 28.37
N ASP A 594 2.88 19.66 27.35
CA ASP A 594 2.60 18.24 27.19
C ASP A 594 3.89 17.45 26.95
N ALA A 595 4.78 18.00 26.10
CA ALA A 595 6.09 17.41 25.83
C ALA A 595 6.95 17.30 27.11
N ASP A 596 6.90 18.31 27.99
CA ASP A 596 7.60 18.28 29.29
C ASP A 596 6.98 17.26 30.26
N GLU A 597 5.65 17.13 30.27
CA GLU A 597 4.97 16.10 31.05
C GLU A 597 5.30 14.68 30.57
N LEU A 598 5.37 14.45 29.25
CA LEU A 598 5.78 13.16 28.69
C LEU A 598 7.20 12.76 29.13
N LEU A 599 8.11 13.73 29.28
CA LEU A 599 9.44 13.49 29.83
C LEU A 599 9.39 13.19 31.33
N ARG A 600 8.66 13.99 32.12
CA ARG A 600 8.58 13.83 33.58
C ARG A 600 7.91 12.52 34.00
N SER A 601 6.90 12.07 33.24
CA SER A 601 6.17 10.82 33.50
C SER A 601 6.92 9.56 33.07
N GLY A 602 8.02 9.69 32.32
CA GLY A 602 8.73 8.55 31.74
C GLY A 602 8.00 7.90 30.56
N ALA A 603 6.95 8.52 30.01
CA ALA A 603 6.22 7.99 28.86
C ALA A 603 7.07 7.93 27.57
N VAL A 604 8.20 8.63 27.54
CA VAL A 604 9.17 8.66 26.43
C VAL A 604 10.58 8.43 26.97
N GLU A 605 11.28 7.43 26.43
CA GLU A 605 12.59 6.99 26.90
C GLU A 605 13.68 7.03 25.81
N GLY A 606 14.93 6.71 26.21
CA GLY A 606 16.05 6.51 25.29
C GLY A 606 16.40 7.73 24.42
N GLY A 607 16.65 7.48 23.13
CA GLY A 607 17.03 8.53 22.18
C GLY A 607 15.93 9.57 21.91
N MET A 608 14.66 9.21 22.10
CA MET A 608 13.56 10.16 21.94
C MET A 608 13.48 11.13 23.13
N ALA A 609 13.79 10.67 24.34
CA ALA A 609 13.87 11.55 25.50
C ALA A 609 14.95 12.64 25.34
N LYS A 610 16.10 12.30 24.72
CA LYS A 610 17.16 13.26 24.39
C LYS A 610 16.69 14.32 23.39
N LYS A 611 16.03 13.89 22.30
CA LYS A 611 15.43 14.79 21.31
C LYS A 611 14.41 15.73 21.94
N LEU A 612 13.52 15.20 22.77
CA LEU A 612 12.47 15.99 23.39
C LEU A 612 13.05 17.04 24.37
N ARG A 613 14.12 16.70 25.11
CA ARG A 613 14.87 17.69 25.92
C ARG A 613 15.49 18.80 25.07
N ALA A 614 16.12 18.44 23.95
CA ALA A 614 16.70 19.41 23.02
C ALA A 614 15.63 20.32 22.39
N ILE A 615 14.47 19.75 22.02
CA ILE A 615 13.31 20.50 21.53
C ILE A 615 12.81 21.50 22.56
N LEU A 616 12.55 21.06 23.80
CA LEU A 616 12.07 21.96 24.86
C LEU A 616 13.08 23.08 25.16
N ARG A 617 14.37 22.77 25.12
CA ARG A 617 15.44 23.77 25.24
C ARG A 617 15.36 24.82 24.13
N ALA A 618 15.24 24.38 22.88
CA ALA A 618 15.12 25.25 21.71
C ALA A 618 13.87 26.14 21.80
N LEU A 619 12.72 25.54 22.14
CA LEU A 619 11.44 26.26 22.28
C LEU A 619 11.51 27.32 23.39
N LYS A 620 12.04 26.96 24.57
CA LYS A 620 12.23 27.90 25.69
C LYS A 620 13.19 29.04 25.36
N GLY A 621 14.15 28.80 24.46
CA GLY A 621 15.12 29.80 24.03
C GLY A 621 14.66 30.69 22.85
N GLY A 622 13.45 30.47 22.30
CA GLY A 622 12.85 31.35 21.28
C GLY A 622 12.63 30.72 19.91
N VAL A 623 12.94 29.43 19.71
CA VAL A 623 12.50 28.70 18.51
C VAL A 623 10.99 28.50 18.59
N ARG A 624 10.25 28.79 17.51
CA ARG A 624 8.77 28.77 17.57
C ARG A 624 8.21 27.36 17.51
N GLN A 625 8.82 26.50 16.68
CA GLN A 625 8.31 25.18 16.35
C GLN A 625 9.46 24.20 16.12
N ALA A 626 9.28 22.97 16.61
CA ALA A 626 10.18 21.87 16.30
C ALA A 626 9.40 20.69 15.71
N HIS A 627 10.01 19.98 14.76
CA HIS A 627 9.41 18.83 14.09
C HIS A 627 10.24 17.58 14.36
N VAL A 628 9.58 16.46 14.63
CA VAL A 628 10.21 15.12 14.65
C VAL A 628 9.54 14.29 13.58
N ILE A 629 10.30 13.95 12.54
CA ILE A 629 9.75 13.26 11.36
C ILE A 629 10.54 11.99 11.02
N ASP A 630 9.87 11.07 10.33
CA ASP A 630 10.52 9.90 9.75
C ASP A 630 11.42 10.33 8.60
N GLY A 631 12.71 10.11 8.75
CA GLY A 631 13.70 10.32 7.69
C GLY A 631 13.82 9.15 6.72
N ARG A 632 13.05 8.06 6.88
CA ARG A 632 13.13 6.89 5.99
C ARG A 632 12.41 7.05 4.65
N PRO A 633 11.22 7.65 4.59
CA PRO A 633 10.57 7.95 3.32
C PRO A 633 11.38 9.00 2.53
N PRO A 634 11.50 8.87 1.20
CA PRO A 634 12.08 9.93 0.36
C PRO A 634 11.21 11.18 0.44
N HIS A 635 11.84 12.36 0.33
CA HIS A 635 11.19 13.67 0.33
C HIS A 635 10.38 14.01 1.60
N GLY A 636 10.71 13.40 2.74
CA GLY A 636 10.01 13.61 4.01
C GLY A 636 10.06 15.06 4.51
N ILE A 637 11.14 15.79 4.23
CA ILE A 637 11.26 17.21 4.63
C ILE A 637 10.25 18.07 3.85
N ILE A 638 10.14 17.85 2.54
CA ILE A 638 9.19 18.56 1.70
C ILE A 638 7.76 18.22 2.14
N ALA A 639 7.45 16.94 2.34
CA ALA A 639 6.13 16.50 2.78
C ALA A 639 5.72 17.12 4.13
N GLU A 640 6.65 17.23 5.09
CA GLU A 640 6.39 17.86 6.39
C GLU A 640 6.13 19.37 6.26
N LEU A 641 6.90 20.07 5.43
CA LEU A 641 6.85 21.52 5.35
C LEU A 641 5.75 22.04 4.40
N PHE A 642 5.39 21.30 3.36
CA PHE A 642 4.50 21.76 2.28
C PHE A 642 3.04 21.28 2.43
N THR A 643 2.68 20.71 3.57
CA THR A 643 1.33 20.22 3.84
C THR A 643 0.72 20.90 5.07
N ASP A 644 -0.62 21.02 5.11
CA ASP A 644 -1.33 21.59 6.26
C ASP A 644 -1.33 20.65 7.48
N LYS A 645 -1.14 19.35 7.25
CA LYS A 645 -0.96 18.32 8.28
C LYS A 645 0.35 17.61 8.00
N GLY A 646 1.38 17.92 8.78
CA GLY A 646 2.69 17.27 8.69
C GLY A 646 2.61 15.75 8.82
N ILE A 647 3.67 15.07 8.39
CA ILE A 647 3.81 13.61 8.40
C ILE A 647 4.38 13.07 9.72
N GLY A 648 4.86 13.93 10.61
CA GLY A 648 5.36 13.55 11.94
C GLY A 648 4.75 14.34 13.09
N THR A 649 5.56 14.61 14.12
CA THR A 649 5.13 15.36 15.30
C THR A 649 5.62 16.80 15.24
N LEU A 650 4.69 17.75 15.31
CA LEU A 650 4.96 19.16 15.53
C LEU A 650 4.87 19.50 17.03
N VAL A 651 5.95 20.02 17.61
CA VAL A 651 5.98 20.55 18.98
C VAL A 651 6.03 22.07 18.94
N LYS A 652 5.07 22.74 19.59
CA LYS A 652 4.95 24.20 19.62
C LYS A 652 5.32 24.76 21.00
N ALA A 653 5.98 25.91 21.04
CA ALA A 653 5.99 26.74 22.24
C ALA A 653 4.53 27.20 22.47
N GLY A 654 3.87 26.76 23.54
CA GLY A 654 2.45 27.05 23.77
C GLY A 654 2.13 28.55 23.70
N GLY A 655 0.92 28.89 23.25
CA GLY A 655 0.48 30.27 23.16
C GLY A 655 0.23 30.87 24.54
N GLY A 656 1.17 31.68 25.03
CA GLY A 656 0.78 32.80 25.90
C GLY A 656 -0.02 33.78 25.04
N THR A 657 -1.20 34.17 25.54
CA THR A 657 -2.08 35.20 24.96
C THR A 657 -1.32 36.40 24.39
#